data_AF-A0A8J4SP27-F1
#
_entry.id   AF-A0A8J4SP27-F1
#
_cell.length_a   1.000
_cell.length_b   1.000
_cell.length_c   1.000
_cell.angle_alpha   90.00
_cell.angle_beta   90.00
_cell.angle_gamma   90.00
#
_symmetry.space_group_name_H-M   'P 1'
#
loop_
_entity.id
_entity.type
_entity.pdbx_description
1 polymer ?
#
loop_
_entity_poly.entity_id
_entity_poly.type
_entity_poly.pdbx_seq_one_letter_code
_entity_poly.pdbx_strand_id
1 'polypeptide(L)'
;MRRCIRDLGAVLEEDDSKIVIQGFGSHPRDVRELNVGNAGAVLRFLMGVTALCPEVTFVNTYPDSLGKRPHDDLIDALGQLGVDVQHEQGRLPITIKGGQAKGGHIRVSGSVSSQYLSALLFVTPLLAEDSTIEVLNDLKSKVVIGQTLEVLEQAGIVIHASDDYMSFRVPGGQAYKPQTYTVQGDYPGSAAVLAAAAVTQSEVKILRLMEQSKQGERAIVDVLRMMEVPLTHENDVAGNIAVVGLSDKSDRTSYMVAEAMQSRGYRIIPVNPQVQGEILGETVYATLADIPEPVDIVNVFRRDEYCADVAREAAAIKANVLWLQLGIHSDEAVQIAAENGMTAVTNRCIKVEDSIVLRALGLSNQAGQAGLAALAGIVIYDQLIPIGILYGLVYYFLFRWAIRTFKIPTPGREEGSMLEDWVGNIPYQAPLILEALGGKENIVQVEACITRLRLTVHNDRLIDTGAMKSMGSAGLIKLGGGNVQVVFGTYSELIREEIAKLLERDLQQVLFCAPVQGKMLPIEEVPDQIFAAKLVGDGVAFVPEKGELVSPVYGTIMHLYPTMHALGISTREGLEVLLHIGIDTSQLKGHFEAFVQEGDTVEPGQLLIKFDLAVLRAEAASLTTPMVITNPDRVKSWSFAPFKQVKKAIGKAFVLPSWEWDLPDQKMDSVDLAQEFERLYEGIRTSKDEIEYIKNEFKEVVGPEESSIFDAHLAILEDPVFMNEIRGIIERQYKAAEVAVKEAIDHFVTMFDLLDDEYMKERAIDIKDVGNRLLKHLLGAPEITLPSDTQPYILVAKELSPSQLAHLNPSHVLGIVTLIGGKTSHSAIMARALGIPLVSGLEASLGMPVETGDMLVVDGDNGLVFTEPDRKTIERYTMIRSKQLKKKEQLQVLATVDAVTKDGSVLHLASNISSVKELDLALKHGAKGVGLFRTEFLYMDRATFPGEQEQYEVYRLVAEKTAGQSVVIRTLDIGGDKQLDYFELPEEDNPFLGYRAIRISLDRKDLFKTQLTAILRASAAGNVKIMYPMISSVEELQEANEILREAMSDLDERQLPYDPHIQVGIMIEVPAAVMIADLLAEEADFFSIGTNDLVQYVLAVDRMNEQIAHMYHPYHPAVLRMLRATVEAAHTAGIDISVCGEMAGDERSIPLWLELGISNLSMSPQSLLRVKHRVLNTTAAAAKEAAHDCFTLRTSADIEQRLQVFNDSMGSPDEQSGSNAS
;
A
#
# COMPACT_ATOMS: atom_id res chain seq x y z
N MET A 1 -19.13 20.15 24.58
CA MET A 1 -19.60 21.39 23.94
C MET A 1 -20.85 21.96 24.60
N ARG A 2 -22.03 21.34 24.44
CA ARG A 2 -23.32 21.84 24.99
C ARG A 2 -23.24 22.35 26.43
N ARG A 3 -22.63 21.57 27.34
CA ARG A 3 -22.40 21.97 28.74
C ARG A 3 -21.53 23.24 28.86
N CYS A 4 -20.33 23.21 28.27
CA CYS A 4 -19.35 24.29 28.38
C CYS A 4 -19.89 25.65 27.88
N ILE A 5 -20.63 25.67 26.76
CA ILE A 5 -21.19 26.93 26.26
C ILE A 5 -22.37 27.44 27.09
N ARG A 6 -23.13 26.56 27.77
CA ARG A 6 -24.15 26.99 28.77
C ARG A 6 -23.49 27.62 29.98
N ASP A 7 -22.38 27.03 30.45
CA ASP A 7 -21.62 27.58 31.57
C ASP A 7 -21.12 28.99 31.24
N LEU A 8 -20.64 29.20 29.99
CA LEU A 8 -20.27 30.50 29.43
C LEU A 8 -21.47 31.44 29.12
N GLY A 9 -22.71 31.00 29.39
CA GLY A 9 -23.91 31.84 29.33
C GLY A 9 -24.78 31.72 28.08
N ALA A 10 -24.53 30.75 27.18
CA ALA A 10 -25.40 30.50 26.03
C ALA A 10 -26.69 29.78 26.44
N VAL A 11 -27.82 30.17 25.85
CA VAL A 11 -29.12 29.48 26.01
C VAL A 11 -29.31 28.53 24.83
N LEU A 12 -29.67 27.27 25.11
CA LEU A 12 -29.89 26.25 24.09
C LEU A 12 -31.31 25.71 24.19
N GLU A 13 -32.06 25.82 23.11
CA GLU A 13 -33.36 25.17 22.90
C GLU A 13 -33.20 24.14 21.77
N GLU A 14 -33.54 22.88 22.02
CA GLU A 14 -33.30 21.76 21.09
C GLU A 14 -34.56 20.92 20.96
N ASP A 15 -34.92 20.56 19.74
CA ASP A 15 -35.89 19.51 19.40
C ASP A 15 -35.26 18.50 18.41
N ASP A 16 -36.04 17.51 17.97
CA ASP A 16 -35.56 16.42 17.11
C ASP A 16 -35.05 16.88 15.73
N SER A 17 -35.34 18.12 15.34
CA SER A 17 -35.04 18.68 14.01
C SER A 17 -34.12 19.90 14.03
N LYS A 18 -34.07 20.66 15.13
CA LYS A 18 -33.32 21.92 15.24
C LYS A 18 -32.71 22.15 16.62
N ILE A 19 -31.57 22.84 16.64
CA ILE A 19 -30.96 23.42 17.83
C ILE A 19 -30.91 24.93 17.65
N VAL A 20 -31.57 25.68 18.51
CA VAL A 20 -31.50 27.14 18.59
C VAL A 20 -30.53 27.49 19.70
N ILE A 21 -29.44 28.17 19.33
CA ILE A 21 -28.42 28.62 20.27
C ILE A 21 -28.46 30.15 20.34
N GLN A 22 -28.82 30.70 21.49
CA GLN A 22 -28.63 32.10 21.79
C GLN A 22 -27.24 32.27 22.44
N GLY A 23 -26.27 32.68 21.62
CA GLY A 23 -24.89 32.89 22.07
C GLY A 23 -24.70 34.14 22.91
N PHE A 24 -23.54 34.23 23.59
CA PHE A 24 -23.14 35.35 24.45
C PHE A 24 -22.35 36.46 23.72
N GLY A 25 -22.20 36.35 22.39
CA GLY A 25 -21.44 37.31 21.58
C GLY A 25 -19.99 37.43 22.03
N SER A 26 -19.46 38.66 22.04
CA SER A 26 -18.10 38.96 22.55
C SER A 26 -18.02 39.06 24.08
N HIS A 27 -19.10 38.72 24.82
CA HIS A 27 -19.19 38.89 26.27
C HIS A 27 -19.62 37.58 26.96
N PRO A 28 -18.77 36.54 26.93
CA PRO A 28 -19.01 35.32 27.70
C PRO A 28 -19.18 35.62 29.20
N ARG A 29 -19.98 34.79 29.89
CA ARG A 29 -20.11 34.84 31.35
C ARG A 29 -18.79 34.42 32.00
N ASP A 30 -18.40 35.12 33.06
CA ASP A 30 -17.23 34.74 33.87
C ASP A 30 -17.44 33.37 34.52
N VAL A 31 -16.57 32.42 34.18
CA VAL A 31 -16.55 31.05 34.71
C VAL A 31 -15.13 30.73 35.16
N ARG A 32 -14.97 30.32 36.42
CA ARG A 32 -13.64 29.98 36.95
C ARG A 32 -13.07 28.69 36.36
N GLU A 33 -13.93 27.69 36.15
CA GLU A 33 -13.51 26.36 35.72
C GLU A 33 -14.44 25.82 34.64
N LEU A 34 -13.87 25.36 33.52
CA LEU A 34 -14.59 24.68 32.44
C LEU A 34 -14.09 23.23 32.32
N ASN A 35 -14.96 22.29 32.66
CA ASN A 35 -14.70 20.88 32.46
C ASN A 35 -15.01 20.48 31.00
N VAL A 36 -13.98 20.07 30.25
CA VAL A 36 -14.09 19.67 28.84
C VAL A 36 -14.30 18.17 28.63
N GLY A 37 -14.32 17.36 29.69
CA GLY A 37 -14.41 15.91 29.60
C GLY A 37 -13.21 15.32 28.86
N ASN A 38 -13.46 14.43 27.89
CA ASN A 38 -12.43 13.86 27.02
C ASN A 38 -12.45 14.46 25.59
N ALA A 39 -13.07 15.63 25.40
CA ALA A 39 -13.32 16.19 24.07
C ALA A 39 -12.24 17.20 23.66
N GLY A 40 -11.20 16.73 22.96
CA GLY A 40 -10.08 17.58 22.52
C GLY A 40 -10.49 18.71 21.56
N ALA A 41 -11.43 18.47 20.65
CA ALA A 41 -11.94 19.54 19.76
C ALA A 41 -12.61 20.68 20.55
N VAL A 42 -13.36 20.33 21.62
CA VAL A 42 -14.03 21.31 22.48
C VAL A 42 -13.02 22.17 23.22
N LEU A 43 -11.95 21.55 23.74
CA LEU A 43 -10.85 22.28 24.39
C LEU A 43 -10.23 23.31 23.43
N ARG A 44 -9.82 22.87 22.24
CA ARG A 44 -9.11 23.71 21.27
C ARG A 44 -9.93 24.91 20.81
N PHE A 45 -11.19 24.69 20.43
CA PHE A 45 -12.06 25.79 20.01
C PHE A 45 -12.36 26.76 21.16
N LEU A 46 -12.62 26.25 22.36
CA LEU A 46 -12.96 27.11 23.50
C LEU A 46 -11.76 27.87 24.06
N MET A 47 -10.52 27.35 23.96
CA MET A 47 -9.32 28.10 24.37
C MET A 47 -9.22 29.45 23.66
N GLY A 48 -9.53 29.50 22.35
CA GLY A 48 -9.63 30.75 21.60
C GLY A 48 -10.75 31.67 22.09
N VAL A 49 -11.95 31.12 22.33
CA VAL A 49 -13.10 31.91 22.81
C VAL A 49 -12.88 32.47 24.22
N THR A 50 -12.24 31.69 25.11
CA THR A 50 -11.96 32.12 26.49
C THR A 50 -10.84 33.14 26.61
N ALA A 51 -10.12 33.44 25.53
CA ALA A 51 -9.21 34.59 25.48
C ALA A 51 -9.96 35.93 25.69
N LEU A 52 -11.28 35.95 25.52
CA LEU A 52 -12.15 37.10 25.82
C LEU A 52 -12.58 37.15 27.30
N CYS A 53 -12.39 36.08 28.06
CA CYS A 53 -12.74 36.02 29.48
C CYS A 53 -11.58 36.54 30.36
N PRO A 54 -11.85 37.12 31.54
CA PRO A 54 -10.81 37.57 32.46
C PRO A 54 -9.89 36.43 32.92
N GLU A 55 -10.46 35.30 33.34
CA GLU A 55 -9.70 34.11 33.78
C GLU A 55 -10.59 32.87 33.70
N VAL A 56 -10.12 31.80 33.05
CA VAL A 56 -10.80 30.50 32.96
C VAL A 56 -9.79 29.36 33.03
N THR A 57 -10.00 28.40 33.93
CA THR A 57 -9.21 27.15 33.99
C THR A 57 -9.95 26.01 33.29
N PHE A 58 -9.33 25.44 32.27
CA PHE A 58 -9.78 24.19 31.66
C PHE A 58 -9.31 23.01 32.49
N VAL A 59 -10.24 22.11 32.81
CA VAL A 59 -9.96 20.85 33.52
C VAL A 59 -10.60 19.69 32.77
N ASN A 60 -10.12 18.48 33.05
CA ASN A 60 -10.75 17.25 32.58
C ASN A 60 -11.08 16.31 33.74
N THR A 61 -11.96 15.36 33.45
CA THR A 61 -12.28 14.24 34.37
C THR A 61 -11.50 12.98 33.99
N TYR A 62 -10.65 13.06 32.95
CA TYR A 62 -9.94 11.94 32.34
C TYR A 62 -8.45 12.30 32.14
N PRO A 63 -7.65 12.39 33.23
CA PRO A 63 -6.25 12.84 33.18
C PRO A 63 -5.37 11.97 32.28
N ASP A 64 -5.68 10.67 32.17
CA ASP A 64 -4.89 9.71 31.39
C ASP A 64 -5.08 9.76 29.87
N SER A 65 -6.05 10.55 29.37
CA SER A 65 -6.34 10.69 27.94
C SER A 65 -6.00 12.09 27.43
N LEU A 66 -6.95 13.04 27.47
CA LEU A 66 -6.74 14.40 26.97
C LEU A 66 -5.67 15.16 27.77
N GLY A 67 -5.43 14.78 29.04
CA GLY A 67 -4.47 15.41 29.94
C GLY A 67 -3.00 15.14 29.60
N LYS A 68 -2.68 14.10 28.83
CA LYS A 68 -1.28 13.80 28.41
C LYS A 68 -0.84 14.56 27.16
N ARG A 69 -1.78 15.17 26.43
CA ARG A 69 -1.52 15.78 25.12
C ARG A 69 -1.13 17.26 25.28
N PRO A 70 0.08 17.68 24.83
CA PRO A 70 0.47 19.08 24.84
C PRO A 70 -0.32 19.89 23.79
N HIS A 71 -0.53 21.18 24.07
CA HIS A 71 -1.21 22.15 23.23
C HIS A 71 -0.36 23.41 22.99
N ASP A 72 0.97 23.27 23.08
CA ASP A 72 1.93 24.38 23.10
C ASP A 72 1.74 25.32 21.89
N ASP A 73 1.53 24.81 20.68
CA ASP A 73 1.33 25.64 19.48
C ASP A 73 0.15 26.63 19.57
N LEU A 74 -0.98 26.20 20.15
CA LEU A 74 -2.13 27.08 20.34
C LEU A 74 -1.90 28.03 21.52
N ILE A 75 -1.21 27.56 22.55
CA ILE A 75 -0.84 28.37 23.72
C ILE A 75 0.07 29.52 23.29
N ASP A 76 1.11 29.23 22.51
CA ASP A 76 2.06 30.20 21.97
C ASP A 76 1.38 31.21 21.04
N ALA A 77 0.44 30.75 20.20
CA ALA A 77 -0.34 31.62 19.33
C ALA A 77 -1.28 32.56 20.12
N LEU A 78 -1.90 32.07 21.20
CA LEU A 78 -2.69 32.91 22.11
C LEU A 78 -1.80 33.89 22.88
N GLY A 79 -0.59 33.48 23.26
CA GLY A 79 0.42 34.35 23.87
C GLY A 79 0.78 35.55 22.98
N GLN A 80 0.88 35.34 21.66
CA GLN A 80 1.13 36.40 20.69
C GLN A 80 -0.03 37.42 20.58
N LEU A 81 -1.26 37.03 20.97
CA LEU A 81 -2.40 37.95 21.11
C LEU A 81 -2.38 38.72 22.45
N GLY A 82 -1.35 38.53 23.28
CA GLY A 82 -1.25 39.16 24.61
C GLY A 82 -2.08 38.47 25.70
N VAL A 83 -2.43 37.20 25.50
CA VAL A 83 -3.15 36.37 26.49
C VAL A 83 -2.14 35.65 27.37
N ASP A 84 -2.26 35.77 28.70
CA ASP A 84 -1.42 35.01 29.64
C ASP A 84 -2.01 33.61 29.81
N VAL A 85 -1.20 32.57 29.57
CA VAL A 85 -1.64 31.18 29.63
C VAL A 85 -0.76 30.40 30.59
N GLN A 86 -1.34 29.92 31.69
CA GLN A 86 -0.65 29.11 32.68
C GLN A 86 -0.96 27.64 32.45
N HIS A 87 0.07 26.81 32.36
CA HIS A 87 -0.07 25.39 32.07
C HIS A 87 1.12 24.60 32.63
N GLU A 88 1.01 23.27 32.63
CA GLU A 88 2.10 22.36 32.94
C GLU A 88 2.48 21.62 31.64
N GLN A 89 3.59 22.01 30.98
CA GLN A 89 4.07 21.39 29.73
C GLN A 89 2.99 21.25 28.63
N GLY A 90 2.28 22.35 28.32
CA GLY A 90 1.18 22.38 27.34
C GLY A 90 -0.08 21.60 27.71
N ARG A 91 -0.20 21.04 28.92
CA ARG A 91 -1.27 20.10 29.30
C ARG A 91 -2.27 20.69 30.28
N LEU A 92 -3.43 20.03 30.35
CA LEU A 92 -4.45 20.31 31.36
C LEU A 92 -3.94 19.97 32.77
N PRO A 93 -4.24 20.79 33.79
CA PRO A 93 -5.08 21.99 33.74
C PRO A 93 -4.40 23.18 33.04
N ILE A 94 -5.13 23.85 32.14
CA ILE A 94 -4.67 25.05 31.41
C ILE A 94 -5.53 26.23 31.86
N THR A 95 -4.90 27.29 32.36
CA THR A 95 -5.58 28.51 32.78
C THR A 95 -5.31 29.62 31.77
N ILE A 96 -6.37 30.12 31.14
CA ILE A 96 -6.35 31.27 30.22
C ILE A 96 -6.70 32.53 31.01
N LYS A 97 -5.81 33.51 31.02
CA LYS A 97 -6.02 34.86 31.57
C LYS A 97 -6.09 35.86 30.42
N GLY A 98 -7.32 36.10 29.97
CA GLY A 98 -7.63 36.90 28.80
C GLY A 98 -8.23 38.27 29.12
N GLY A 99 -9.18 38.71 28.29
CA GLY A 99 -9.94 39.96 28.45
C GLY A 99 -9.24 41.21 27.90
N GLN A 100 -7.97 41.10 27.50
CA GLN A 100 -7.21 42.17 26.82
C GLN A 100 -6.49 41.67 25.56
N ALA A 101 -6.99 40.61 24.93
CA ALA A 101 -6.41 40.10 23.68
C ALA A 101 -6.39 41.20 22.60
N LYS A 102 -5.27 41.34 21.89
CA LYS A 102 -5.05 42.32 20.83
C LYS A 102 -4.76 41.62 19.51
N GLY A 103 -5.16 42.25 18.42
CA GLY A 103 -4.77 41.84 17.07
C GLY A 103 -3.28 42.06 16.82
N GLY A 104 -2.83 41.80 15.60
CA GLY A 104 -1.42 41.85 15.23
C GLY A 104 -0.97 40.68 14.37
N HIS A 105 0.34 40.40 14.36
CA HIS A 105 0.91 39.30 13.60
C HIS A 105 1.04 38.06 14.49
N ILE A 106 0.42 36.96 14.08
CA ILE A 106 0.37 35.70 14.82
C ILE A 106 0.94 34.59 13.94
N ARG A 107 1.82 33.77 14.52
CA ARG A 107 2.30 32.54 13.90
C ARG A 107 1.72 31.33 14.61
N VAL A 108 1.25 30.37 13.83
CA VAL A 108 0.69 29.10 14.34
C VAL A 108 1.20 27.92 13.52
N SER A 109 1.53 26.82 14.18
CA SER A 109 1.92 25.58 13.50
C SER A 109 0.72 24.89 12.85
N GLY A 110 0.87 24.45 11.60
CA GLY A 110 -0.13 23.67 10.86
C GLY A 110 -0.03 22.14 11.06
N SER A 111 1.10 21.64 11.58
CA SER A 111 1.47 20.22 11.54
C SER A 111 0.79 19.36 12.61
N VAL A 112 0.49 19.92 13.79
CA VAL A 112 -0.10 19.16 14.90
C VAL A 112 -1.63 19.05 14.76
N SER A 113 -2.31 20.18 14.50
CA SER A 113 -3.77 20.23 14.40
C SER A 113 -4.28 21.50 13.72
N SER A 114 -4.94 21.37 12.57
CA SER A 114 -5.60 22.50 11.88
C SER A 114 -6.72 23.16 12.70
N GLN A 115 -7.20 22.52 13.77
CA GLN A 115 -8.16 23.14 14.70
C GLN A 115 -7.55 24.28 15.52
N TYR A 116 -6.22 24.37 15.65
CA TYR A 116 -5.55 25.50 16.32
C TYR A 116 -5.73 26.79 15.54
N LEU A 117 -5.49 26.74 14.22
CA LEU A 117 -5.81 27.86 13.32
C LEU A 117 -7.30 28.21 13.37
N SER A 118 -8.18 27.20 13.35
CA SER A 118 -9.63 27.46 13.44
C SER A 118 -10.03 28.19 14.73
N ALA A 119 -9.40 27.87 15.87
CA ALA A 119 -9.61 28.58 17.13
C ALA A 119 -9.21 30.07 17.05
N LEU A 120 -8.11 30.38 16.36
CA LEU A 120 -7.67 31.76 16.12
C LEU A 120 -8.63 32.50 15.18
N LEU A 121 -9.10 31.85 14.12
CA LEU A 121 -10.06 32.43 13.16
C LEU A 121 -11.43 32.72 13.80
N PHE A 122 -11.81 32.03 14.88
CA PHE A 122 -13.02 32.36 15.63
C PHE A 122 -12.87 33.62 16.50
N VAL A 123 -11.70 33.86 17.11
CA VAL A 123 -11.49 34.95 18.07
C VAL A 123 -10.98 36.24 17.43
N THR A 124 -10.05 36.16 16.46
CA THR A 124 -9.42 37.32 15.84
C THR A 124 -10.39 38.33 15.21
N PRO A 125 -11.53 37.94 14.59
CA PRO A 125 -12.49 38.91 14.07
C PRO A 125 -13.14 39.78 15.15
N LEU A 126 -13.18 39.31 16.41
CA LEU A 126 -13.80 40.02 17.54
C LEU A 126 -12.84 41.00 18.23
N LEU A 127 -11.54 40.94 17.91
CA LEU A 127 -10.52 41.82 18.51
C LEU A 127 -10.62 43.22 17.91
N ALA A 128 -10.24 44.25 18.66
CA ALA A 128 -10.35 45.64 18.20
C ALA A 128 -9.37 45.99 17.06
N GLU A 129 -8.29 45.23 16.92
CA GLU A 129 -7.20 45.46 15.96
C GLU A 129 -7.21 44.36 14.89
N ASP A 130 -6.78 44.70 13.67
CA ASP A 130 -6.63 43.72 12.58
C ASP A 130 -5.56 42.68 12.92
N SER A 131 -5.77 41.44 12.46
CA SER A 131 -4.84 40.34 12.64
C SER A 131 -4.30 39.83 11.30
N THR A 132 -3.04 39.42 11.30
CA THR A 132 -2.43 38.60 10.24
C THR A 132 -1.96 37.30 10.85
N ILE A 133 -2.40 36.18 10.30
CA ILE A 133 -2.02 34.84 10.78
C ILE A 133 -1.15 34.20 9.70
N GLU A 134 0.07 33.82 10.08
CA GLU A 134 1.01 33.06 9.27
C GLU A 134 1.05 31.62 9.77
N VAL A 135 0.82 30.66 8.89
CA VAL A 135 0.91 29.24 9.19
C VAL A 135 2.32 28.76 8.83
N LEU A 136 3.06 28.21 9.80
CA LEU A 136 4.49 27.91 9.63
C LEU A 136 4.76 26.61 8.85
N ASN A 137 3.87 25.62 8.97
CA ASN A 137 4.01 24.27 8.40
C ASN A 137 2.71 23.90 7.67
N ASP A 138 2.75 22.93 6.76
CA ASP A 138 1.55 22.51 6.05
C ASP A 138 0.40 22.10 6.98
N LEU A 139 -0.81 22.45 6.57
CA LEU A 139 -2.02 22.18 7.34
C LEU A 139 -2.36 20.69 7.29
N LYS A 140 -2.44 20.04 8.46
CA LYS A 140 -2.91 18.64 8.60
C LYS A 140 -4.23 18.34 7.87
N SER A 141 -5.13 19.31 7.78
CA SER A 141 -6.34 19.24 6.94
C SER A 141 -6.78 20.61 6.46
N LYS A 142 -6.55 20.90 5.17
CA LYS A 142 -7.08 22.10 4.48
C LYS A 142 -8.60 22.09 4.39
N VAL A 143 -9.22 20.90 4.32
CA VAL A 143 -10.69 20.72 4.30
C VAL A 143 -11.35 21.28 5.56
N VAL A 144 -10.77 21.00 6.75
CA VAL A 144 -11.30 21.53 8.02
C VAL A 144 -11.22 23.06 8.07
N ILE A 145 -10.15 23.66 7.55
CA ILE A 145 -10.02 25.13 7.46
C ILE A 145 -11.03 25.71 6.48
N GLY A 146 -11.20 25.09 5.31
CA GLY A 146 -12.20 25.52 4.33
C GLY A 146 -13.63 25.50 4.88
N GLN A 147 -13.98 24.48 5.66
CA GLN A 147 -15.28 24.41 6.35
C GLN A 147 -15.42 25.53 7.41
N THR A 148 -14.37 25.78 8.19
CA THR A 148 -14.35 26.88 9.17
C THR A 148 -14.57 28.22 8.48
N LEU A 149 -13.88 28.51 7.38
CA LEU A 149 -14.02 29.75 6.62
C LEU A 149 -15.45 29.93 6.06
N GLU A 150 -16.07 28.86 5.56
CA GLU A 150 -17.44 28.89 5.06
C GLU A 150 -18.45 29.23 6.17
N VAL A 151 -18.29 28.64 7.36
CA VAL A 151 -19.15 28.96 8.52
C VAL A 151 -18.96 30.41 8.94
N LEU A 152 -17.72 30.91 8.96
CA LEU A 152 -17.41 32.30 9.31
C LEU A 152 -18.00 33.28 8.29
N GLU A 153 -17.86 33.00 6.99
CA GLU A 153 -18.44 33.82 5.91
C GLU A 153 -19.97 33.90 6.03
N GLN A 154 -20.63 32.77 6.24
CA GLN A 154 -22.09 32.73 6.43
C GLN A 154 -22.51 33.51 7.68
N ALA A 155 -21.68 33.53 8.73
CA ALA A 155 -21.88 34.34 9.93
C ALA A 155 -21.62 35.85 9.74
N GLY A 156 -21.27 36.25 8.52
CA GLY A 156 -20.99 37.63 8.15
C GLY A 156 -19.59 38.10 8.56
N ILE A 157 -18.66 37.17 8.82
CA ILE A 157 -17.25 37.46 9.10
C ILE A 157 -16.47 37.43 7.79
N VAL A 158 -15.67 38.47 7.56
CA VAL A 158 -14.76 38.58 6.42
C VAL A 158 -13.37 38.16 6.85
N ILE A 159 -12.81 37.17 6.16
CA ILE A 159 -11.41 36.73 6.30
C ILE A 159 -10.81 36.64 4.91
N HIS A 160 -9.65 37.24 4.71
CA HIS A 160 -8.88 37.13 3.48
C HIS A 160 -7.83 36.04 3.65
N ALA A 161 -8.03 34.88 3.03
CA ALA A 161 -7.07 33.79 3.03
C ALA A 161 -6.29 33.74 1.71
N SER A 162 -5.02 33.32 1.75
CA SER A 162 -4.26 32.94 0.56
C SER A 162 -4.78 31.62 -0.03
N ASP A 163 -4.52 31.39 -1.32
CA ASP A 163 -5.02 30.20 -2.05
C ASP A 163 -4.49 28.88 -1.46
N ASP A 164 -3.30 28.91 -0.84
CA ASP A 164 -2.66 27.78 -0.18
C ASP A 164 -3.08 27.58 1.29
N TYR A 165 -3.87 28.50 1.84
CA TYR A 165 -4.26 28.60 3.26
C TYR A 165 -3.10 28.76 4.24
N MET A 166 -1.96 29.31 3.80
CA MET A 166 -0.79 29.55 4.64
C MET A 166 -0.75 30.97 5.23
N SER A 167 -1.54 31.91 4.71
CA SER A 167 -1.63 33.28 5.21
C SER A 167 -3.07 33.76 5.29
N PHE A 168 -3.41 34.42 6.41
CA PHE A 168 -4.73 35.00 6.63
C PHE A 168 -4.60 36.45 7.06
N ARG A 169 -5.45 37.32 6.51
CA ARG A 169 -5.67 38.67 7.01
C ARG A 169 -7.11 38.79 7.49
N VAL A 170 -7.26 39.13 8.76
CA VAL A 170 -8.54 39.17 9.48
C VAL A 170 -8.78 40.59 9.97
N PRO A 171 -9.71 41.35 9.37
CA PRO A 171 -10.12 42.64 9.90
C PRO A 171 -10.69 42.52 11.33
N GLY A 172 -10.30 43.40 12.23
CA GLY A 172 -10.82 43.46 13.60
C GLY A 172 -12.18 44.18 13.70
N GLY A 173 -12.81 44.10 14.87
CA GLY A 173 -14.05 44.82 15.20
C GLY A 173 -15.30 44.28 14.52
N GLN A 174 -15.25 43.05 14.00
CA GLN A 174 -16.37 42.39 13.36
C GLN A 174 -17.34 41.82 14.41
N ALA A 175 -18.57 41.56 14.00
CA ALA A 175 -19.58 40.95 14.86
C ALA A 175 -20.30 39.84 14.11
N TYR A 176 -20.41 38.68 14.75
CA TYR A 176 -21.17 37.54 14.24
C TYR A 176 -22.65 37.91 14.13
N LYS A 177 -23.24 37.68 12.95
CA LYS A 177 -24.67 37.87 12.72
C LYS A 177 -25.44 36.60 13.08
N PRO A 178 -26.60 36.72 13.75
CA PRO A 178 -27.47 35.57 13.94
C PRO A 178 -27.95 35.07 12.59
N GLN A 179 -27.78 33.78 12.34
CA GLN A 179 -28.15 33.13 11.09
C GLN A 179 -28.72 31.75 11.39
N THR A 180 -29.55 31.26 10.46
CA THR A 180 -30.03 29.88 10.49
C THR A 180 -29.11 29.05 9.61
N TYR A 181 -28.44 28.07 10.22
CA TYR A 181 -27.54 27.16 9.52
C TYR A 181 -28.19 25.80 9.40
N THR A 182 -28.14 25.23 8.19
CA THR A 182 -28.47 23.83 8.00
C THR A 182 -27.20 23.02 8.19
N VAL A 183 -27.12 22.23 9.25
CA VAL A 183 -26.02 21.29 9.44
C VAL A 183 -26.14 20.22 8.36
N GLN A 184 -25.14 20.17 7.47
CA GLN A 184 -25.08 19.17 6.42
C GLN A 184 -24.99 17.77 7.04
N GLY A 185 -25.56 16.79 6.35
CA GLY A 185 -25.33 15.39 6.65
C GLY A 185 -23.85 15.04 6.55
N ASP A 186 -23.46 14.03 7.30
CA ASP A 186 -22.08 13.56 7.42
C ASP A 186 -21.76 12.63 6.25
N TYR A 187 -21.02 13.12 5.24
CA TYR A 187 -20.56 12.30 4.13
C TYR A 187 -19.64 11.16 4.59
N PRO A 188 -18.60 11.42 5.41
CA PRO A 188 -17.81 10.36 6.02
C PRO A 188 -18.66 9.28 6.71
N GLY A 189 -19.60 9.68 7.57
CA GLY A 189 -20.46 8.73 8.30
C GLY A 189 -21.50 8.01 7.42
N SER A 190 -21.89 8.62 6.29
CA SER A 190 -22.89 8.07 5.37
C SER A 190 -22.28 7.25 4.22
N ALA A 191 -20.98 7.35 4.01
CA ALA A 191 -20.26 6.68 2.92
C ALA A 191 -20.52 5.16 2.91
N ALA A 192 -20.43 4.53 4.09
CA ALA A 192 -20.72 3.10 4.26
C ALA A 192 -22.17 2.74 3.90
N VAL A 193 -23.13 3.62 4.21
CA VAL A 193 -24.55 3.41 3.93
C VAL A 193 -24.87 3.56 2.43
N LEU A 194 -24.23 4.50 1.75
CA LEU A 194 -24.32 4.67 0.29
C LEU A 194 -23.71 3.49 -0.47
N ALA A 195 -22.53 3.02 -0.03
CA ALA A 195 -21.89 1.85 -0.60
C ALA A 195 -22.73 0.57 -0.38
N ALA A 196 -23.32 0.41 0.81
CA ALA A 196 -24.21 -0.71 1.10
C ALA A 196 -25.46 -0.72 0.20
N ALA A 197 -26.03 0.46 -0.10
CA ALA A 197 -27.17 0.58 -1.02
C ALA A 197 -26.82 0.06 -2.44
N ALA A 198 -25.63 0.39 -2.93
CA ALA A 198 -25.13 -0.01 -4.23
C ALA A 198 -24.95 -1.54 -4.35
N VAL A 199 -24.38 -2.17 -3.32
CA VAL A 199 -24.11 -3.61 -3.31
C VAL A 199 -25.38 -4.44 -3.12
N THR A 200 -26.33 -3.95 -2.32
CA THR A 200 -27.55 -4.70 -1.95
C THR A 200 -28.72 -4.52 -2.90
N GLN A 201 -28.57 -3.72 -3.96
CA GLN A 201 -29.66 -3.31 -4.87
C GLN A 201 -30.92 -2.82 -4.13
N SER A 202 -30.72 -2.21 -2.95
CA SER A 202 -31.80 -1.77 -2.07
C SER A 202 -31.99 -0.26 -2.16
N GLU A 203 -33.23 0.20 -2.06
CA GLU A 203 -33.54 1.64 -2.05
C GLU A 203 -33.20 2.23 -0.69
N VAL A 204 -32.12 3.03 -0.63
CA VAL A 204 -31.65 3.68 0.60
C VAL A 204 -31.73 5.19 0.44
N LYS A 205 -32.60 5.81 1.24
CA LYS A 205 -32.75 7.27 1.30
C LYS A 205 -31.96 7.84 2.46
N ILE A 206 -30.88 8.56 2.16
CA ILE A 206 -30.12 9.30 3.17
C ILE A 206 -30.55 10.76 3.13
N LEU A 207 -31.07 11.24 4.27
CA LEU A 207 -31.55 12.60 4.40
C LEU A 207 -30.38 13.56 4.69
N ARG A 208 -30.46 14.79 4.17
CA ARG A 208 -29.56 15.92 4.47
C ARG A 208 -28.13 15.81 3.93
N LEU A 209 -27.79 14.83 3.08
CA LEU A 209 -26.55 14.83 2.29
C LEU A 209 -26.68 15.76 1.08
N MET A 210 -26.15 16.98 1.18
CA MET A 210 -26.21 17.95 0.10
C MET A 210 -25.28 17.55 -1.04
N GLU A 211 -25.79 17.58 -2.28
CA GLU A 211 -24.96 17.23 -3.43
C GLU A 211 -23.73 18.13 -3.53
N GLN A 212 -23.88 19.45 -3.41
CA GLN A 212 -22.76 20.41 -3.48
C GLN A 212 -22.02 20.57 -2.13
N SER A 213 -21.70 19.48 -1.44
CA SER A 213 -20.90 19.54 -0.21
C SER A 213 -19.40 19.71 -0.51
N LYS A 214 -18.70 20.49 0.33
CA LYS A 214 -17.23 20.61 0.33
C LYS A 214 -16.53 19.56 1.21
N GLN A 215 -17.28 18.63 1.79
CA GLN A 215 -16.71 17.45 2.46
C GLN A 215 -15.99 16.60 1.42
N GLY A 216 -14.72 16.23 1.64
CA GLY A 216 -13.89 15.55 0.64
C GLY A 216 -14.48 14.19 0.24
N GLU A 217 -15.10 13.52 1.19
CA GLU A 217 -15.74 12.20 1.08
C GLU A 217 -17.02 12.23 0.22
N ARG A 218 -17.51 13.42 -0.19
CA ARG A 218 -18.55 13.57 -1.23
C ARG A 218 -18.16 12.92 -2.55
N ALA A 219 -16.86 12.76 -2.80
CA ALA A 219 -16.33 12.00 -3.95
C ALA A 219 -16.93 10.59 -4.08
N ILE A 220 -17.41 9.98 -2.98
CA ILE A 220 -18.07 8.68 -3.04
C ILE A 220 -19.31 8.66 -3.96
N VAL A 221 -20.04 9.77 -4.06
CA VAL A 221 -21.20 9.88 -4.96
C VAL A 221 -20.76 9.84 -6.42
N ASP A 222 -19.61 10.43 -6.74
CA ASP A 222 -19.05 10.45 -8.09
C ASP A 222 -18.53 9.05 -8.48
N VAL A 223 -17.87 8.36 -7.56
CA VAL A 223 -17.43 6.97 -7.74
C VAL A 223 -18.64 6.06 -7.99
N LEU A 224 -19.68 6.15 -7.17
CA LEU A 224 -20.89 5.34 -7.34
C LEU A 224 -21.61 5.63 -8.67
N ARG A 225 -21.59 6.88 -9.16
CA ARG A 225 -22.08 7.23 -10.50
C ARG A 225 -21.22 6.63 -11.61
N MET A 226 -19.89 6.64 -11.47
CA MET A 226 -18.97 5.99 -12.42
C MET A 226 -19.14 4.47 -12.47
N MET A 227 -19.59 3.87 -11.36
CA MET A 227 -19.96 2.45 -11.27
C MET A 227 -21.38 2.16 -11.79
N GLU A 228 -22.04 3.14 -12.40
CA GLU A 228 -23.41 3.01 -12.96
C GLU A 228 -24.47 2.62 -11.92
N VAL A 229 -24.23 2.90 -10.64
CA VAL A 229 -25.22 2.67 -9.56
C VAL A 229 -26.38 3.65 -9.76
N PRO A 230 -27.65 3.18 -9.76
CA PRO A 230 -28.82 4.03 -9.92
C PRO A 230 -29.00 4.92 -8.67
N LEU A 231 -28.36 6.08 -8.71
CA LEU A 231 -28.41 7.08 -7.65
C LEU A 231 -29.35 8.21 -8.05
N THR A 232 -30.48 8.29 -7.36
CA THR A 232 -31.35 9.47 -7.41
C THR A 232 -30.99 10.38 -6.25
N HIS A 233 -30.36 11.52 -6.55
CA HIS A 233 -30.23 12.59 -5.57
C HIS A 233 -31.54 13.37 -5.57
N GLU A 234 -32.44 13.02 -4.66
CA GLU A 234 -33.53 13.91 -4.29
C GLU A 234 -32.95 15.03 -3.41
N ASN A 235 -32.29 16.01 -4.05
CA ASN A 235 -32.49 17.37 -3.58
C ASN A 235 -33.99 17.53 -3.71
N ASP A 236 -34.71 17.85 -2.62
CA ASP A 236 -36.14 18.18 -2.69
C ASP A 236 -36.44 18.78 -4.07
N VAL A 237 -37.24 18.07 -4.89
CA VAL A 237 -37.51 18.47 -6.27
C VAL A 237 -37.82 19.96 -6.21
N ALA A 238 -36.99 20.79 -6.84
CA ALA A 238 -37.11 22.25 -6.69
C ALA A 238 -38.50 22.74 -7.17
N GLY A 239 -39.19 21.91 -7.96
CA GLY A 239 -40.62 21.94 -8.28
C GLY A 239 -40.92 21.10 -9.52
N ASN A 240 -42.19 20.83 -9.78
CA ASN A 240 -42.67 20.26 -11.03
C ASN A 240 -42.81 21.39 -12.08
N ILE A 241 -42.10 21.29 -13.21
CA ILE A 241 -42.19 22.26 -14.31
C ILE A 241 -42.94 21.63 -15.48
N ALA A 242 -44.15 22.13 -15.76
CA ALA A 242 -44.83 21.82 -17.01
C ALA A 242 -44.31 22.72 -18.13
N VAL A 243 -43.77 22.12 -19.20
CA VAL A 243 -43.21 22.85 -20.34
C VAL A 243 -44.18 22.80 -21.51
N VAL A 244 -44.89 23.92 -21.72
CA VAL A 244 -45.92 24.04 -22.75
C VAL A 244 -45.30 24.40 -24.10
N GLY A 245 -45.47 23.51 -25.08
CA GLY A 245 -44.81 23.59 -26.39
C GLY A 245 -43.41 22.95 -26.40
N LEU A 246 -43.14 21.99 -25.51
CA LEU A 246 -41.91 21.22 -25.54
C LEU A 246 -41.80 20.41 -26.84
N SER A 247 -40.70 20.59 -27.57
CA SER A 247 -40.41 19.87 -28.81
C SER A 247 -39.70 18.55 -28.48
N ASP A 248 -39.88 17.52 -29.32
CA ASP A 248 -39.15 16.25 -29.30
C ASP A 248 -37.76 16.33 -29.96
N LYS A 249 -37.54 17.36 -30.80
CA LYS A 249 -36.25 17.62 -31.44
C LYS A 249 -35.26 18.34 -30.54
N SER A 250 -34.06 17.78 -30.42
CA SER A 250 -32.97 18.28 -29.57
C SER A 250 -32.37 19.62 -29.99
N ASP A 251 -32.57 20.05 -31.25
CA ASP A 251 -32.12 21.33 -31.77
C ASP A 251 -33.04 22.51 -31.41
N ARG A 252 -34.22 22.24 -30.85
CA ARG A 252 -35.18 23.27 -30.46
C ARG A 252 -34.86 23.81 -29.09
N THR A 253 -35.02 25.13 -28.94
CA THR A 253 -34.75 25.85 -27.68
C THR A 253 -35.57 25.32 -26.51
N SER A 254 -36.81 24.87 -26.75
CA SER A 254 -37.64 24.29 -25.68
C SER A 254 -37.05 22.98 -25.15
N TYR A 255 -36.51 22.11 -26.02
CA TYR A 255 -35.82 20.89 -25.62
C TYR A 255 -34.55 21.21 -24.83
N MET A 256 -33.67 22.07 -25.36
CA MET A 256 -32.40 22.42 -24.72
C MET A 256 -32.57 23.13 -23.36
N VAL A 257 -33.69 23.84 -23.16
CA VAL A 257 -34.01 24.47 -21.87
C VAL A 257 -34.60 23.43 -20.91
N ALA A 258 -35.53 22.59 -21.37
CA ALA A 258 -36.10 21.52 -20.55
C ALA A 258 -35.02 20.55 -20.05
N GLU A 259 -34.14 20.08 -20.94
CA GLU A 259 -32.99 19.22 -20.60
C GLU A 259 -32.08 19.88 -19.56
N ALA A 260 -31.78 21.18 -19.72
CA ALA A 260 -30.95 21.91 -18.76
C ALA A 260 -31.61 22.12 -17.40
N MET A 261 -32.95 22.17 -17.33
CA MET A 261 -33.67 22.25 -16.06
C MET A 261 -33.81 20.87 -15.42
N GLN A 262 -33.98 19.80 -16.22
CA GLN A 262 -33.98 18.41 -15.76
C GLN A 262 -32.62 18.02 -15.17
N SER A 263 -31.52 18.42 -15.81
CA SER A 263 -30.15 18.22 -15.30
C SER A 263 -29.87 19.01 -14.02
N ARG A 264 -30.75 19.94 -13.61
CA ARG A 264 -30.66 20.73 -12.38
C ARG A 264 -31.62 20.25 -11.28
N GLY A 265 -32.28 19.13 -11.48
CA GLY A 265 -33.12 18.48 -10.47
C GLY A 265 -34.60 18.90 -10.47
N TYR A 266 -35.08 19.62 -11.49
CA TYR A 266 -36.53 19.82 -11.69
C TYR A 266 -37.13 18.64 -12.45
N ARG A 267 -38.36 18.25 -12.08
CA ARG A 267 -39.13 17.31 -12.90
C ARG A 267 -39.79 18.05 -14.06
N ILE A 268 -39.55 17.59 -15.28
CA ILE A 268 -40.12 18.18 -16.50
C ILE A 268 -41.36 17.39 -16.91
N ILE A 269 -42.48 18.08 -17.07
CA ILE A 269 -43.72 17.50 -17.58
C ILE A 269 -43.97 18.07 -18.99
N PRO A 270 -43.73 17.30 -20.06
CA PRO A 270 -43.93 17.76 -21.43
C PRO A 270 -45.41 17.99 -21.74
N VAL A 271 -45.77 19.20 -22.20
CA VAL A 271 -47.14 19.50 -22.66
C VAL A 271 -47.11 19.91 -24.13
N ASN A 272 -47.55 19.02 -25.02
CA ASN A 272 -47.62 19.29 -26.44
C ASN A 272 -48.67 18.40 -27.14
N PRO A 273 -49.79 18.97 -27.64
CA PRO A 273 -50.86 18.18 -28.27
C PRO A 273 -50.47 17.58 -29.63
N GLN A 274 -49.34 17.97 -30.20
CA GLN A 274 -48.88 17.50 -31.51
C GLN A 274 -47.88 16.34 -31.44
N VAL A 275 -47.42 15.99 -30.24
CA VAL A 275 -46.44 14.92 -30.03
C VAL A 275 -47.06 13.85 -29.15
N GLN A 276 -46.90 12.58 -29.52
CA GLN A 276 -47.34 11.42 -28.74
C GLN A 276 -46.12 10.57 -28.37
N GLY A 277 -46.10 10.04 -27.15
CA GLY A 277 -44.97 9.25 -26.63
C GLY A 277 -44.30 9.95 -25.45
N GLU A 278 -42.96 9.85 -25.39
CA GLU A 278 -42.14 10.41 -24.33
C GLU A 278 -41.15 11.43 -24.89
N ILE A 279 -40.89 12.50 -24.14
CA ILE A 279 -39.81 13.47 -24.40
C ILE A 279 -38.98 13.55 -23.13
N LEU A 280 -37.65 13.42 -23.23
CA LEU A 280 -36.74 13.43 -22.08
C LEU A 280 -37.07 12.35 -21.01
N GLY A 281 -37.60 11.20 -21.48
CA GLY A 281 -38.01 10.10 -20.61
C GLY A 281 -39.31 10.34 -19.82
N GLU A 282 -40.03 11.42 -20.12
CA GLU A 282 -41.28 11.79 -19.44
C GLU A 282 -42.47 11.73 -20.40
N THR A 283 -43.62 11.29 -19.89
CA THR A 283 -44.85 11.13 -20.67
C THR A 283 -45.36 12.49 -21.17
N VAL A 284 -45.67 12.58 -22.46
CA VAL A 284 -46.22 13.82 -23.06
C VAL A 284 -47.72 13.91 -22.85
N TYR A 285 -48.17 15.03 -22.30
CA TYR A 285 -49.59 15.36 -22.11
C TYR A 285 -50.08 16.33 -23.19
N ALA A 286 -51.35 16.20 -23.57
CA ALA A 286 -51.94 17.05 -24.61
C ALA A 286 -52.25 18.46 -24.09
N THR A 287 -52.74 18.56 -22.85
CA THR A 287 -53.07 19.82 -22.16
C THR A 287 -52.57 19.80 -20.72
N LEU A 288 -52.50 20.97 -20.08
CA LEU A 288 -52.13 21.06 -18.66
C LEU A 288 -53.15 20.35 -17.74
N ALA A 289 -54.41 20.27 -18.16
CA ALA A 289 -55.47 19.61 -17.39
C ALA A 289 -55.35 18.08 -17.33
N ASP A 290 -54.60 17.49 -18.28
CA ASP A 290 -54.40 16.03 -18.35
C ASP A 290 -53.30 15.54 -17.40
N ILE A 291 -52.58 16.46 -16.76
CA ILE A 291 -51.48 16.14 -15.85
C ILE A 291 -52.07 15.61 -14.52
N PRO A 292 -51.75 14.37 -14.11
CA PRO A 292 -52.35 13.73 -12.92
C PRO A 292 -51.74 14.23 -11.59
N GLU A 293 -50.77 15.13 -11.66
CA GLU A 293 -49.90 15.54 -10.56
C GLU A 293 -49.77 17.07 -10.48
N PRO A 294 -49.46 17.64 -9.29
CA PRO A 294 -49.38 19.08 -9.12
C PRO A 294 -48.22 19.70 -9.92
N VAL A 295 -48.41 20.93 -10.42
CA VAL A 295 -47.41 21.67 -11.20
C VAL A 295 -47.07 22.97 -10.48
N ASP A 296 -45.79 23.22 -10.24
CA ASP A 296 -45.33 24.42 -9.54
C ASP A 296 -45.08 25.58 -10.51
N ILE A 297 -44.46 25.28 -11.65
CA ILE A 297 -44.08 26.27 -12.67
C ILE A 297 -44.62 25.83 -14.04
N VAL A 298 -45.34 26.71 -14.71
CA VAL A 298 -45.75 26.53 -16.11
C VAL A 298 -44.84 27.37 -17.00
N ASN A 299 -43.92 26.70 -17.71
CA ASN A 299 -42.95 27.34 -18.61
C ASN A 299 -43.43 27.29 -20.07
N VAL A 300 -43.58 28.45 -20.70
CA VAL A 300 -44.31 28.60 -21.96
C VAL A 300 -43.36 28.89 -23.13
N PHE A 301 -43.39 28.03 -24.14
CA PHE A 301 -42.68 28.18 -25.43
C PHE A 301 -43.64 28.37 -26.63
N ARG A 302 -44.84 28.88 -26.38
CA ARG A 302 -45.86 29.19 -27.40
C ARG A 302 -45.88 30.68 -27.71
N ARG A 303 -46.40 31.06 -28.89
CA ARG A 303 -46.54 32.47 -29.28
C ARG A 303 -47.49 33.22 -28.34
N ASP A 304 -47.29 34.53 -28.22
CA ASP A 304 -48.01 35.45 -27.35
C ASP A 304 -49.55 35.28 -27.39
N GLU A 305 -50.10 35.03 -28.58
CA GLU A 305 -51.55 34.85 -28.81
C GLU A 305 -52.16 33.64 -28.05
N TYR A 306 -51.36 32.64 -27.69
CA TYR A 306 -51.81 31.46 -26.94
C TYR A 306 -51.54 31.56 -25.43
N CYS A 307 -50.80 32.56 -24.98
CA CYS A 307 -50.35 32.64 -23.59
C CYS A 307 -51.52 32.90 -22.62
N ALA A 308 -52.56 33.61 -23.05
CA ALA A 308 -53.74 33.88 -22.23
C ALA A 308 -54.50 32.58 -21.90
N ASP A 309 -54.64 31.66 -22.86
CA ASP A 309 -55.29 30.38 -22.63
C ASP A 309 -54.44 29.47 -21.72
N VAL A 310 -53.13 29.45 -21.95
CA VAL A 310 -52.18 28.72 -21.07
C VAL A 310 -52.21 29.27 -19.65
N ALA A 311 -52.36 30.58 -19.46
CA ALA A 311 -52.51 31.19 -18.13
C ALA A 311 -53.79 30.76 -17.42
N ARG A 312 -54.91 30.60 -18.16
CA ARG A 312 -56.17 30.09 -17.60
C ARG A 312 -56.05 28.62 -17.20
N GLU A 313 -55.38 27.82 -18.03
CA GLU A 313 -55.11 26.42 -17.72
C GLU A 313 -54.18 26.28 -16.50
N ALA A 314 -53.10 27.07 -16.44
CA ALA A 314 -52.20 27.14 -15.30
C ALA A 314 -52.92 27.52 -14.00
N ALA A 315 -53.85 28.49 -14.08
CA ALA A 315 -54.69 28.88 -12.95
C ALA A 315 -55.65 27.76 -12.52
N ALA A 316 -56.22 27.02 -13.47
CA ALA A 316 -57.14 25.92 -13.19
C ALA A 316 -56.46 24.77 -12.45
N ILE A 317 -55.20 24.47 -12.78
CA ILE A 317 -54.38 23.48 -12.07
C ILE A 317 -53.69 24.05 -10.82
N LYS A 318 -53.89 25.34 -10.52
CA LYS A 318 -53.32 26.07 -9.37
C LYS A 318 -51.80 26.08 -9.33
N ALA A 319 -51.16 26.34 -10.47
CA ALA A 319 -49.70 26.54 -10.51
C ALA A 319 -49.29 27.80 -9.73
N ASN A 320 -48.06 27.83 -9.21
CA ASN A 320 -47.56 28.97 -8.43
C ASN A 320 -46.96 30.06 -9.34
N VAL A 321 -46.34 29.65 -10.45
CA VAL A 321 -45.61 30.55 -11.36
C VAL A 321 -45.99 30.29 -12.82
N LEU A 322 -46.29 31.36 -13.55
CA LEU A 322 -46.40 31.36 -15.01
C LEU A 322 -45.15 32.01 -15.60
N TRP A 323 -44.35 31.23 -16.35
CA TRP A 323 -43.10 31.68 -16.92
C TRP A 323 -43.19 31.81 -18.44
N LEU A 324 -43.23 33.04 -18.94
CA LEU A 324 -43.18 33.34 -20.38
C LEU A 324 -41.72 33.54 -20.79
N GLN A 325 -41.23 32.63 -21.63
CA GLN A 325 -39.81 32.56 -21.97
C GLN A 325 -39.33 33.80 -22.75
N LEU A 326 -38.01 33.99 -22.80
CA LEU A 326 -37.37 35.08 -23.55
C LEU A 326 -37.95 35.23 -24.97
N GLY A 327 -38.45 36.44 -25.27
CA GLY A 327 -39.12 36.77 -26.53
C GLY A 327 -40.64 36.58 -26.54
N ILE A 328 -41.26 36.13 -25.43
CA ILE A 328 -42.71 35.95 -25.30
C ILE A 328 -43.27 36.99 -24.31
N HIS A 329 -44.34 37.66 -24.71
CA HIS A 329 -44.98 38.72 -23.92
C HIS A 329 -46.51 38.70 -24.08
N SER A 330 -47.25 38.69 -22.98
CA SER A 330 -48.71 38.78 -23.02
C SER A 330 -49.22 39.46 -21.75
N ASP A 331 -49.68 40.71 -21.89
CA ASP A 331 -50.26 41.48 -20.78
C ASP A 331 -51.52 40.80 -20.22
N GLU A 332 -52.32 40.20 -21.12
CA GLU A 332 -53.53 39.46 -20.73
C GLU A 332 -53.16 38.22 -19.88
N ALA A 333 -52.14 37.46 -20.26
CA ALA A 333 -51.68 36.31 -19.49
C ALA A 333 -51.14 36.71 -18.10
N VAL A 334 -50.40 37.82 -18.03
CA VAL A 334 -49.90 38.38 -16.76
C VAL A 334 -51.05 38.80 -15.86
N GLN A 335 -52.07 39.47 -16.41
CA GLN A 335 -53.26 39.86 -15.66
C GLN A 335 -54.02 38.64 -15.12
N ILE A 336 -54.22 37.61 -15.95
CA ILE A 336 -54.87 36.35 -15.53
C ILE A 336 -54.06 35.68 -14.41
N ALA A 337 -52.73 35.66 -14.51
CA ALA A 337 -51.88 35.11 -13.45
C ALA A 337 -52.06 35.87 -12.13
N ALA A 338 -51.99 37.20 -12.18
CA ALA A 338 -52.12 38.06 -11.00
C ALA A 338 -53.51 37.94 -10.33
N GLU A 339 -54.59 37.90 -11.11
CA GLU A 339 -55.96 37.72 -10.60
C GLU A 339 -56.16 36.37 -9.90
N ASN A 340 -55.38 35.35 -10.26
CA ASN A 340 -55.44 34.01 -9.67
C ASN A 340 -54.30 33.74 -8.66
N GLY A 341 -53.56 34.77 -8.24
CA GLY A 341 -52.52 34.67 -7.22
C GLY A 341 -51.22 34.00 -7.69
N MET A 342 -51.00 33.85 -9.00
CA MET A 342 -49.77 33.31 -9.57
C MET A 342 -48.76 34.43 -9.85
N THR A 343 -47.47 34.13 -9.70
CA THR A 343 -46.42 35.06 -10.13
C THR A 343 -46.17 34.89 -11.62
N ALA A 344 -46.29 35.96 -12.42
CA ALA A 344 -45.93 35.94 -13.83
C ALA A 344 -44.51 36.49 -14.04
N VAL A 345 -43.65 35.72 -14.71
CA VAL A 345 -42.32 36.15 -15.17
C VAL A 345 -42.36 36.24 -16.69
N THR A 346 -42.01 37.39 -17.27
CA THR A 346 -42.10 37.61 -18.72
C THR A 346 -40.78 38.00 -19.35
N ASN A 347 -40.59 37.59 -20.60
CA ASN A 347 -39.41 37.90 -21.41
C ASN A 347 -38.08 37.55 -20.73
N ARG A 348 -38.02 36.40 -20.04
CA ARG A 348 -36.84 35.92 -19.33
C ARG A 348 -36.60 34.45 -19.61
N CYS A 349 -35.34 34.04 -19.67
CA CYS A 349 -34.99 32.64 -19.87
C CYS A 349 -34.82 31.94 -18.53
N ILE A 350 -35.66 30.94 -18.22
CA ILE A 350 -35.57 30.21 -16.94
C ILE A 350 -34.21 29.53 -16.74
N LYS A 351 -33.58 29.04 -17.82
CA LYS A 351 -32.23 28.44 -17.77
C LYS A 351 -31.14 29.43 -17.30
N VAL A 352 -31.34 30.73 -17.51
CA VAL A 352 -30.33 31.77 -17.22
C VAL A 352 -30.53 32.41 -15.84
N GLU A 353 -31.78 32.52 -15.37
CA GLU A 353 -32.15 33.35 -14.20
C GLU A 353 -32.41 32.54 -12.90
N ASP A 354 -32.22 31.22 -12.95
CA ASP A 354 -32.61 30.21 -11.95
C ASP A 354 -32.14 30.51 -10.50
N SER A 355 -30.95 31.07 -10.30
CA SER A 355 -30.41 31.28 -8.95
C SER A 355 -30.94 32.50 -8.19
N ILE A 356 -31.51 33.49 -8.90
CA ILE A 356 -31.88 34.80 -8.31
C ILE A 356 -33.40 34.94 -8.12
N VAL A 357 -34.20 34.41 -9.05
CA VAL A 357 -35.66 34.67 -9.08
C VAL A 357 -36.44 33.69 -8.19
N LEU A 358 -36.04 32.42 -8.13
CA LEU A 358 -36.78 31.40 -7.37
C LEU A 358 -36.62 31.52 -5.85
N ARG A 359 -35.46 32.02 -5.39
CA ARG A 359 -35.27 32.44 -3.98
C ARG A 359 -36.08 33.67 -3.60
N ALA A 360 -36.37 34.57 -4.56
CA ALA A 360 -37.13 35.80 -4.32
C ALA A 360 -38.66 35.58 -4.27
N LEU A 361 -39.15 34.45 -4.81
CA LEU A 361 -40.58 34.14 -4.92
C LEU A 361 -41.14 33.34 -3.74
N GLY A 362 -40.35 33.07 -2.70
CA GLY A 362 -40.86 32.51 -1.43
C GLY A 362 -41.38 31.08 -1.52
N LEU A 363 -41.10 30.35 -2.60
CA LEU A 363 -41.43 28.92 -2.76
C LEU A 363 -40.40 28.02 -2.05
N SER A 364 -40.03 28.40 -0.84
CA SER A 364 -39.37 27.52 0.14
C SER A 364 -40.14 27.61 1.46
N ASN A 365 -41.05 26.66 1.64
CA ASN A 365 -41.74 26.19 2.85
C ASN A 365 -42.62 27.15 3.67
N GLN A 366 -43.93 26.85 3.70
CA GLN A 366 -44.72 26.80 4.93
C GLN A 366 -46.07 26.08 4.72
N ALA A 367 -46.31 24.99 5.47
CA ALA A 367 -47.53 24.82 6.28
C ALA A 367 -47.54 23.46 7.02
N GLY A 368 -46.96 23.46 8.22
CA GLY A 368 -47.68 22.90 9.35
C GLY A 368 -48.60 23.98 9.92
N GLN A 369 -49.87 23.62 10.14
CA GLN A 369 -50.90 24.25 11.01
C GLN A 369 -52.11 24.91 10.32
N ALA A 370 -53.17 24.10 10.16
CA ALA A 370 -54.54 24.49 10.52
C ALA A 370 -55.27 23.24 11.03
N GLY A 371 -55.73 23.27 12.29
CA GLY A 371 -56.44 22.17 12.93
C GLY A 371 -57.95 22.19 12.75
N LEU A 372 -58.56 21.04 13.05
CA LEU A 372 -59.90 20.85 13.61
C LEU A 372 -61.10 21.38 12.81
N ALA A 373 -61.79 20.47 12.08
CA ALA A 373 -63.19 20.11 12.36
C ALA A 373 -63.73 19.00 11.43
N ALA A 374 -64.52 18.11 12.05
CA ALA A 374 -65.59 17.26 11.50
C ALA A 374 -65.19 16.00 10.69
N LEU A 375 -65.23 14.81 11.29
CA LEU A 375 -66.43 13.99 11.59
C LEU A 375 -67.01 13.26 10.37
N ALA A 376 -66.51 12.05 10.11
CA ALA A 376 -67.33 10.87 9.81
C ALA A 376 -66.43 9.62 9.83
N GLY A 377 -66.30 8.98 10.99
CA GLY A 377 -65.54 7.74 11.11
C GLY A 377 -65.44 7.18 12.52
N ILE A 378 -66.39 7.52 13.41
CA ILE A 378 -66.58 6.76 14.65
C ILE A 378 -67.37 5.52 14.25
N VAL A 379 -66.76 4.35 14.39
CA VAL A 379 -67.24 3.17 15.13
C VAL A 379 -66.23 2.07 14.76
N ILE A 380 -65.29 1.73 15.66
CA ILE A 380 -64.68 0.38 15.86
C ILE A 380 -63.42 0.45 16.77
N TYR A 381 -62.74 1.60 16.95
CA TYR A 381 -61.45 1.63 17.67
C TYR A 381 -61.46 1.98 19.17
N ASP A 382 -62.60 2.35 19.77
CA ASP A 382 -62.65 2.83 21.17
C ASP A 382 -62.47 1.74 22.24
N GLN A 383 -62.50 0.45 21.88
CA GLN A 383 -62.15 -0.63 22.80
C GLN A 383 -60.74 -1.19 22.57
N LEU A 384 -60.12 -0.95 21.42
CA LEU A 384 -58.81 -1.49 21.08
C LEU A 384 -57.66 -0.66 21.63
N ILE A 385 -57.84 0.64 21.84
CA ILE A 385 -56.77 1.50 22.35
C ILE A 385 -56.52 1.25 23.85
N PRO A 386 -57.53 1.17 24.73
CA PRO A 386 -57.29 0.83 26.14
C PRO A 386 -56.77 -0.61 26.28
N ILE A 387 -57.28 -1.55 25.48
CA ILE A 387 -56.81 -2.94 25.48
C ILE A 387 -55.39 -3.04 24.91
N GLY A 388 -55.05 -2.27 23.89
CA GLY A 388 -53.72 -2.21 23.27
C GLY A 388 -52.70 -1.52 24.17
N ILE A 389 -53.08 -0.48 24.90
CA ILE A 389 -52.24 0.17 25.92
C ILE A 389 -52.06 -0.78 27.11
N LEU A 390 -53.13 -1.45 27.57
CA LEU A 390 -53.04 -2.43 28.65
C LEU A 390 -52.20 -3.65 28.24
N TYR A 391 -52.38 -4.15 27.01
CA TYR A 391 -51.59 -5.24 26.45
C TYR A 391 -50.13 -4.81 26.26
N GLY A 392 -49.88 -3.59 25.77
CA GLY A 392 -48.54 -3.03 25.63
C GLY A 392 -47.84 -2.84 26.98
N LEU A 393 -48.56 -2.40 28.02
CA LEU A 393 -48.03 -2.27 29.37
C LEU A 393 -47.78 -3.63 30.02
N VAL A 394 -48.72 -4.58 29.92
CA VAL A 394 -48.55 -5.94 30.42
C VAL A 394 -47.40 -6.63 29.68
N TYR A 395 -47.34 -6.53 28.35
CA TYR A 395 -46.24 -7.06 27.55
C TYR A 395 -44.92 -6.41 27.97
N TYR A 396 -44.84 -5.08 28.04
CA TYR A 396 -43.62 -4.39 28.44
C TYR A 396 -43.14 -4.79 29.83
N PHE A 397 -44.02 -4.83 30.82
CA PHE A 397 -43.64 -5.19 32.18
C PHE A 397 -43.34 -6.68 32.33
N LEU A 398 -44.08 -7.56 31.66
CA LEU A 398 -43.87 -9.01 31.72
C LEU A 398 -42.59 -9.40 30.96
N PHE A 399 -42.28 -8.73 29.85
CA PHE A 399 -41.05 -8.90 29.08
C PHE A 399 -39.84 -8.29 29.83
N ARG A 400 -39.99 -7.10 30.44
CA ARG A 400 -38.94 -6.48 31.27
C ARG A 400 -38.69 -7.25 32.57
N TRP A 401 -39.73 -7.82 33.17
CA TRP A 401 -39.62 -8.72 34.31
C TRP A 401 -38.99 -10.04 33.89
N ALA A 402 -39.38 -10.64 32.75
CA ALA A 402 -38.76 -11.86 32.24
C ALA A 402 -37.27 -11.67 31.91
N ILE A 403 -36.88 -10.56 31.28
CA ILE A 403 -35.47 -10.24 31.00
C ILE A 403 -34.69 -10.06 32.31
N ARG A 404 -35.26 -9.38 33.32
CA ARG A 404 -34.55 -9.16 34.60
C ARG A 404 -34.51 -10.40 35.49
N THR A 405 -35.55 -11.20 35.52
CA THR A 405 -35.68 -12.38 36.39
C THR A 405 -35.01 -13.61 35.79
N PHE A 406 -35.03 -13.77 34.46
CA PHE A 406 -34.44 -14.92 33.77
C PHE A 406 -33.17 -14.59 32.98
N LYS A 407 -32.68 -13.33 32.99
CA LYS A 407 -31.48 -12.87 32.25
C LYS A 407 -31.45 -13.38 30.80
N ILE A 408 -32.56 -13.25 30.08
CA ILE A 408 -32.67 -13.78 28.72
C ILE A 408 -31.92 -12.85 27.75
N PRO A 409 -30.84 -13.29 27.09
CA PRO A 409 -30.08 -12.46 26.17
C PRO A 409 -30.77 -12.34 24.80
N THR A 410 -30.52 -11.24 24.11
CA THR A 410 -31.08 -10.93 22.78
C THR A 410 -30.19 -11.59 21.71
N PRO A 411 -30.70 -12.57 20.92
CA PRO A 411 -29.83 -13.32 20.01
C PRO A 411 -29.25 -12.41 18.91
N GLY A 412 -27.91 -12.34 18.84
CA GLY A 412 -27.17 -11.55 17.84
C GLY A 412 -26.87 -10.09 18.24
N ARG A 413 -27.19 -9.69 19.46
CA ARG A 413 -26.70 -8.45 20.11
C ARG A 413 -26.26 -8.77 21.54
N GLU A 414 -25.41 -9.77 21.66
CA GLU A 414 -24.68 -10.02 22.90
C GLU A 414 -23.34 -9.29 22.75
N GLU A 415 -23.11 -8.24 23.56
CA GLU A 415 -21.79 -7.64 23.69
C GLU A 415 -20.82 -8.73 24.13
N GLY A 416 -19.76 -8.96 23.33
CA GLY A 416 -18.81 -10.08 23.52
C GLY A 416 -19.05 -11.31 22.63
N SER A 417 -19.64 -11.15 21.44
CA SER A 417 -19.65 -12.25 20.47
C SER A 417 -18.27 -12.42 19.83
N MET A 418 -17.72 -13.64 19.83
CA MET A 418 -16.39 -14.02 19.28
C MET A 418 -16.14 -13.64 17.81
N LEU A 419 -17.15 -13.09 17.12
CA LEU A 419 -17.05 -12.65 15.73
C LEU A 419 -16.52 -11.21 15.58
N GLU A 420 -16.53 -10.39 16.64
CA GLU A 420 -15.88 -9.06 16.61
C GLU A 420 -14.35 -9.18 16.50
N ASP A 421 -13.77 -10.32 16.94
CA ASP A 421 -12.35 -10.65 16.79
C ASP A 421 -11.99 -11.12 15.35
N TRP A 422 -13.00 -11.38 14.51
CA TRP A 422 -12.81 -12.00 13.19
C TRP A 422 -12.75 -11.00 12.03
N VAL A 423 -13.03 -9.71 12.25
CA VAL A 423 -13.20 -8.71 11.16
C VAL A 423 -11.99 -8.60 10.23
N GLY A 424 -10.77 -8.81 10.75
CA GLY A 424 -9.53 -8.87 9.97
C GLY A 424 -9.10 -10.29 9.52
N ASN A 425 -9.73 -11.36 10.04
CA ASN A 425 -9.33 -12.75 9.86
C ASN A 425 -10.35 -13.62 9.10
N ILE A 426 -11.50 -13.06 8.70
CA ILE A 426 -12.55 -13.74 7.94
C ILE A 426 -12.02 -14.44 6.66
N PRO A 427 -11.06 -13.89 5.89
CA PRO A 427 -10.46 -14.61 4.74
C PRO A 427 -9.74 -15.90 5.12
N TYR A 428 -9.14 -15.98 6.32
CA TYR A 428 -8.44 -17.16 6.84
C TYR A 428 -9.39 -18.16 7.52
N GLN A 429 -10.54 -17.69 8.01
CA GLN A 429 -11.54 -18.52 8.67
C GLN A 429 -12.61 -19.07 7.72
N ALA A 430 -12.84 -18.42 6.59
CA ALA A 430 -13.80 -18.86 5.57
C ALA A 430 -13.58 -20.30 5.05
N PRO A 431 -12.34 -20.84 4.90
CA PRO A 431 -12.12 -22.25 4.55
C PRO A 431 -12.62 -23.22 5.64
N LEU A 432 -12.45 -22.87 6.91
CA LEU A 432 -12.89 -23.67 8.05
C LEU A 432 -14.42 -23.65 8.19
N ILE A 433 -15.04 -22.49 7.94
CA ILE A 433 -16.49 -22.36 7.83
C ILE A 433 -16.99 -23.25 6.68
N LEU A 434 -16.34 -23.22 5.52
CA LEU A 434 -16.70 -24.05 4.37
C LEU A 434 -16.57 -25.56 4.66
N GLU A 435 -15.52 -25.97 5.38
CA GLU A 435 -15.31 -27.36 5.79
C GLU A 435 -16.39 -27.83 6.77
N ALA A 436 -16.74 -27.03 7.76
CA ALA A 436 -17.82 -27.33 8.70
C ALA A 436 -19.23 -27.29 8.05
N LEU A 437 -19.38 -26.69 6.88
CA LEU A 437 -20.59 -26.83 6.05
C LEU A 437 -20.61 -28.15 5.24
N GLY A 438 -19.62 -29.01 5.42
CA GLY A 438 -19.46 -30.28 4.71
C GLY A 438 -18.55 -30.21 3.49
N GLY A 439 -17.75 -29.13 3.37
CA GLY A 439 -16.81 -28.90 2.28
C GLY A 439 -17.44 -28.24 1.05
N LYS A 440 -16.58 -27.77 0.13
CA LYS A 440 -16.94 -27.05 -1.10
C LYS A 440 -17.98 -27.80 -1.96
N GLU A 441 -17.78 -29.11 -2.13
CA GLU A 441 -18.64 -30.02 -2.90
C GLU A 441 -20.07 -30.14 -2.33
N ASN A 442 -20.28 -29.79 -1.06
CA ASN A 442 -21.60 -29.85 -0.44
C ASN A 442 -22.42 -28.57 -0.66
N ILE A 443 -21.79 -27.49 -1.13
CA ILE A 443 -22.42 -26.19 -1.30
C ILE A 443 -23.00 -26.03 -2.71
N VAL A 444 -24.31 -25.87 -2.80
CA VAL A 444 -25.02 -25.57 -4.06
C VAL A 444 -25.07 -24.06 -4.30
N GLN A 445 -25.41 -23.31 -3.25
CA GLN A 445 -25.57 -21.86 -3.33
C GLN A 445 -25.34 -21.23 -1.96
N VAL A 446 -24.64 -20.10 -1.94
CA VAL A 446 -24.29 -19.32 -0.75
C VAL A 446 -24.78 -17.88 -0.95
N GLU A 447 -25.67 -17.45 -0.07
CA GLU A 447 -26.22 -16.10 0.01
C GLU A 447 -26.08 -15.59 1.44
N ALA A 448 -26.22 -14.28 1.66
CA ALA A 448 -26.24 -13.72 3.00
C ALA A 448 -27.29 -12.62 3.11
N CYS A 449 -27.71 -12.40 4.35
CA CYS A 449 -28.40 -11.21 4.79
C CYS A 449 -27.66 -10.67 6.02
N ILE A 450 -27.97 -9.44 6.45
CA ILE A 450 -27.20 -8.70 7.47
C ILE A 450 -26.80 -9.54 8.68
N THR A 451 -27.62 -10.49 9.14
CA THR A 451 -27.28 -11.32 10.33
C THR A 451 -27.13 -12.81 10.08
N ARG A 452 -27.39 -13.30 8.86
CA ARG A 452 -27.43 -14.74 8.57
C ARG A 452 -26.89 -15.09 7.18
N LEU A 453 -26.05 -16.11 7.14
CA LEU A 453 -25.64 -16.81 5.93
C LEU A 453 -26.74 -17.81 5.54
N ARG A 454 -27.27 -17.71 4.32
CA ARG A 454 -28.28 -18.62 3.76
C ARG A 454 -27.61 -19.54 2.75
N LEU A 455 -27.79 -20.83 2.93
CA LEU A 455 -27.08 -21.86 2.20
C LEU A 455 -28.08 -22.84 1.61
N THR A 456 -27.86 -23.21 0.37
CA THR A 456 -28.41 -24.44 -0.20
C THR A 456 -27.29 -25.45 -0.29
N VAL A 457 -27.47 -26.60 0.34
CA VAL A 457 -26.49 -27.69 0.38
C VAL A 457 -27.05 -28.97 -0.20
N HIS A 458 -26.19 -29.79 -0.79
CA HIS A 458 -26.57 -31.10 -1.32
C HIS A 458 -27.01 -32.07 -0.22
N ASN A 459 -26.34 -32.02 0.94
CA ASN A 459 -26.66 -32.85 2.10
C ASN A 459 -26.47 -32.08 3.42
N ASP A 460 -27.57 -31.75 4.07
CA ASP A 460 -27.59 -31.01 5.33
C ASP A 460 -27.09 -31.81 6.55
N ARG A 461 -26.85 -33.12 6.39
CA ARG A 461 -26.26 -33.99 7.43
C ARG A 461 -24.75 -33.90 7.53
N LEU A 462 -24.08 -33.41 6.48
CA LEU A 462 -22.62 -33.23 6.47
C LEU A 462 -22.17 -31.97 7.22
N ILE A 463 -23.13 -31.12 7.60
CA ILE A 463 -22.85 -29.89 8.34
C ILE A 463 -22.56 -30.21 9.81
N ASP A 464 -21.37 -29.85 10.27
CA ASP A 464 -20.95 -29.94 11.67
C ASP A 464 -21.46 -28.71 12.46
N THR A 465 -22.59 -28.92 13.13
CA THR A 465 -23.21 -27.90 13.98
C THR A 465 -22.40 -27.54 15.22
N GLY A 466 -21.51 -28.42 15.69
CA GLY A 466 -20.63 -28.17 16.84
C GLY A 466 -19.53 -27.21 16.45
N ALA A 467 -18.84 -27.51 15.34
CA ALA A 467 -17.79 -26.65 14.77
C ALA A 467 -18.33 -25.27 14.39
N MET A 468 -19.54 -25.20 13.82
CA MET A 468 -20.20 -23.93 13.51
C MET A 468 -20.42 -23.05 14.74
N LYS A 469 -20.78 -23.62 15.90
CA LYS A 469 -20.97 -22.87 17.15
C LYS A 469 -19.65 -22.42 17.76
N SER A 470 -18.61 -23.26 17.71
CA SER A 470 -17.28 -22.87 18.20
C SER A 470 -16.64 -21.78 17.36
N MET A 471 -17.00 -21.68 16.08
CA MET A 471 -16.62 -20.58 15.18
C MET A 471 -17.51 -19.34 15.31
N GLY A 472 -18.19 -19.19 16.46
CA GLY A 472 -18.94 -17.98 16.78
C GLY A 472 -20.35 -17.90 16.20
N SER A 473 -20.85 -18.91 15.46
CA SER A 473 -22.25 -18.84 15.00
C SER A 473 -23.22 -18.86 16.20
N ALA A 474 -24.12 -17.87 16.25
CA ALA A 474 -25.14 -17.75 17.28
C ALA A 474 -26.23 -18.84 17.15
N GLY A 475 -26.35 -19.47 15.98
CA GLY A 475 -27.26 -20.58 15.76
C GLY A 475 -27.34 -21.05 14.31
N LEU A 476 -27.79 -22.29 14.12
CA LEU A 476 -27.98 -22.91 12.81
C LEU A 476 -29.40 -23.46 12.68
N ILE A 477 -30.08 -23.11 11.59
CA ILE A 477 -31.49 -23.42 11.34
C ILE A 477 -31.57 -24.25 10.05
N LYS A 478 -32.02 -25.50 10.15
CA LYS A 478 -32.27 -26.37 8.99
C LYS A 478 -33.73 -26.27 8.59
N LEU A 479 -34.00 -25.76 7.39
CA LEU A 479 -35.36 -25.51 6.88
C LEU A 479 -35.90 -26.67 6.05
N GLY A 480 -35.05 -27.67 5.73
CA GLY A 480 -35.40 -28.85 4.94
C GLY A 480 -35.14 -28.66 3.44
N GLY A 481 -34.97 -29.78 2.71
CA GLY A 481 -34.70 -29.76 1.26
C GLY A 481 -33.32 -29.21 0.88
N GLY A 482 -32.33 -29.33 1.77
CA GLY A 482 -30.98 -28.78 1.56
C GLY A 482 -30.82 -27.31 1.97
N ASN A 483 -31.90 -26.61 2.35
CA ASN A 483 -31.82 -25.20 2.77
C ASN A 483 -31.45 -25.06 4.25
N VAL A 484 -30.37 -24.34 4.52
CA VAL A 484 -29.79 -24.15 5.85
C VAL A 484 -29.46 -22.67 6.04
N GLN A 485 -29.70 -22.14 7.24
CA GLN A 485 -29.30 -20.77 7.61
C GLN A 485 -28.40 -20.80 8.83
N VAL A 486 -27.29 -20.07 8.77
CA VAL A 486 -26.33 -19.94 9.87
C VAL A 486 -26.27 -18.48 10.30
N VAL A 487 -26.40 -18.21 11.60
CA VAL A 487 -26.48 -16.87 12.16
C VAL A 487 -25.09 -16.43 12.61
N PHE A 488 -24.39 -15.64 11.79
CA PHE A 488 -23.07 -15.07 12.10
C PHE A 488 -23.11 -13.57 12.42
N GLY A 489 -24.30 -12.98 12.62
CA GLY A 489 -24.41 -11.55 12.88
C GLY A 489 -23.96 -10.73 11.66
N THR A 490 -23.53 -9.48 11.88
CA THR A 490 -23.17 -8.47 10.86
C THR A 490 -22.08 -8.91 9.88
N TYR A 491 -21.39 -10.01 10.16
CA TYR A 491 -20.28 -10.56 9.38
C TYR A 491 -20.70 -11.58 8.31
N SER A 492 -22.00 -11.88 8.22
CA SER A 492 -22.52 -12.90 7.31
C SER A 492 -22.25 -12.57 5.83
N GLU A 493 -22.24 -11.29 5.42
CA GLU A 493 -21.88 -10.88 4.05
C GLU A 493 -20.38 -11.04 3.77
N LEU A 494 -19.51 -10.63 4.71
CA LEU A 494 -18.07 -10.76 4.53
C LEU A 494 -17.65 -12.24 4.44
N ILE A 495 -18.25 -13.09 5.28
CA ILE A 495 -18.07 -14.56 5.23
C ILE A 495 -18.59 -15.12 3.90
N ARG A 496 -19.72 -14.62 3.39
CA ARG A 496 -20.26 -15.02 2.08
C ARG A 496 -19.29 -14.66 0.95
N GLU A 497 -18.73 -13.46 0.95
CA GLU A 497 -17.77 -13.02 -0.07
C GLU A 497 -16.49 -13.86 -0.04
N GLU A 498 -15.95 -14.15 1.14
CA GLU A 498 -14.74 -14.99 1.23
C GLU A 498 -15.04 -16.46 0.89
N ILE A 499 -16.19 -17.00 1.29
CA ILE A 499 -16.63 -18.32 0.82
C ILE A 499 -16.82 -18.31 -0.70
N ALA A 500 -17.44 -17.27 -1.27
CA ALA A 500 -17.59 -17.15 -2.72
C ALA A 500 -16.23 -17.08 -3.44
N LYS A 501 -15.26 -16.32 -2.91
CA LYS A 501 -13.88 -16.31 -3.41
C LYS A 501 -13.21 -17.68 -3.30
N LEU A 502 -13.49 -18.47 -2.25
CA LEU A 502 -12.98 -19.84 -2.09
C LEU A 502 -13.68 -20.84 -3.01
N LEU A 503 -14.97 -20.63 -3.29
CA LEU A 503 -15.71 -21.37 -4.31
C LEU A 503 -15.20 -21.05 -5.72
N GLU A 504 -14.80 -19.80 -5.98
CA GLU A 504 -14.20 -19.33 -7.24
C GLU A 504 -12.69 -19.65 -7.36
N ARG A 505 -11.98 -19.89 -6.23
CA ARG A 505 -10.54 -20.21 -6.16
C ARG A 505 -10.17 -21.64 -6.56
N ASP A 506 -10.89 -22.27 -7.48
CA ASP A 506 -10.29 -23.37 -8.25
C ASP A 506 -9.60 -22.81 -9.49
N LEU A 507 -8.53 -22.03 -9.28
CA LEU A 507 -7.48 -21.95 -10.29
C LEU A 507 -6.58 -23.17 -10.07
N GLN A 508 -6.96 -24.29 -10.69
CA GLN A 508 -6.11 -25.47 -10.68
C GLN A 508 -4.85 -25.18 -11.50
N GLN A 509 -3.70 -25.25 -10.85
CA GLN A 509 -2.41 -25.11 -11.50
C GLN A 509 -2.08 -26.41 -12.23
N VAL A 510 -2.11 -26.39 -13.55
CA VAL A 510 -1.74 -27.53 -14.38
C VAL A 510 -0.25 -27.43 -14.70
N LEU A 511 0.54 -28.37 -14.20
CA LEU A 511 1.98 -28.43 -14.44
C LEU A 511 2.28 -29.21 -15.71
N PHE A 512 2.96 -28.55 -16.65
CA PHE A 512 3.44 -29.17 -17.87
C PHE A 512 4.92 -29.53 -17.76
N CYS A 513 5.24 -30.80 -17.99
CA CYS A 513 6.59 -31.26 -18.26
C CYS A 513 6.99 -30.91 -19.70
N ALA A 514 8.29 -30.84 -19.99
CA ALA A 514 8.74 -30.69 -21.36
C ALA A 514 8.35 -31.93 -22.18
N PRO A 515 7.66 -31.78 -23.32
CA PRO A 515 7.20 -32.90 -24.15
C PRO A 515 8.34 -33.51 -24.98
N VAL A 516 9.50 -32.86 -25.05
CA VAL A 516 10.72 -33.40 -25.66
C VAL A 516 11.93 -33.04 -24.79
N GLN A 517 12.99 -33.85 -24.86
CA GLN A 517 14.28 -33.48 -24.30
C GLN A 517 14.97 -32.48 -25.25
N GLY A 518 15.27 -31.28 -24.77
CA GLY A 518 16.04 -30.29 -25.52
C GLY A 518 15.88 -28.85 -25.03
N LYS A 519 16.28 -27.88 -25.87
CA LYS A 519 16.25 -26.45 -25.52
C LYS A 519 14.82 -25.91 -25.59
N MET A 520 14.36 -25.27 -24.52
CA MET A 520 13.08 -24.56 -24.49
C MET A 520 13.24 -23.16 -25.10
N LEU A 521 12.27 -22.73 -25.90
CA LEU A 521 12.20 -21.45 -26.58
C LEU A 521 10.83 -20.81 -26.30
N PRO A 522 10.76 -19.48 -26.12
CA PRO A 522 9.48 -18.75 -26.15
C PRO A 522 8.71 -19.06 -27.44
N ILE A 523 7.38 -19.08 -27.39
CA ILE A 523 6.56 -19.38 -28.57
C ILE A 523 6.72 -18.31 -29.66
N GLU A 524 7.05 -17.08 -29.26
CA GLU A 524 7.32 -15.93 -30.11
C GLU A 524 8.59 -16.09 -30.95
N GLU A 525 9.51 -16.97 -30.52
CA GLU A 525 10.76 -17.29 -31.25
C GLU A 525 10.61 -18.47 -32.22
N VAL A 526 9.41 -19.07 -32.33
CA VAL A 526 9.14 -20.13 -33.30
C VAL A 526 9.22 -19.56 -34.72
N PRO A 527 9.97 -20.18 -35.65
CA PRO A 527 10.09 -19.70 -37.03
C PRO A 527 8.86 -20.07 -37.88
N ASP A 528 7.67 -19.76 -37.37
CA ASP A 528 6.37 -19.89 -38.03
C ASP A 528 5.45 -18.76 -37.53
N GLN A 529 4.83 -18.03 -38.46
CA GLN A 529 4.06 -16.84 -38.11
C GLN A 529 2.77 -17.16 -37.35
N ILE A 530 2.19 -18.35 -37.53
CA ILE A 530 0.95 -18.74 -36.87
C ILE A 530 1.21 -19.03 -35.39
N PHE A 531 2.31 -19.73 -35.08
CA PHE A 531 2.73 -20.00 -33.71
C PHE A 531 3.33 -18.76 -33.02
N ALA A 532 4.20 -18.01 -33.70
CA ALA A 532 4.85 -16.83 -33.11
C ALA A 532 3.87 -15.69 -32.80
N ALA A 533 2.80 -15.56 -33.58
CA ALA A 533 1.73 -14.59 -33.32
C ALA A 533 0.64 -15.15 -32.38
N LYS A 534 0.82 -16.34 -31.81
CA LYS A 534 -0.10 -16.99 -30.87
C LYS A 534 -1.52 -17.21 -31.42
N LEU A 535 -1.67 -17.31 -32.74
CA LEU A 535 -2.98 -17.46 -33.37
C LEU A 535 -3.64 -18.81 -33.06
N VAL A 536 -2.84 -19.83 -32.73
CA VAL A 536 -3.31 -21.16 -32.31
C VAL A 536 -3.57 -21.22 -30.80
N GLY A 537 -3.04 -20.27 -30.02
CA GLY A 537 -3.10 -20.24 -28.56
C GLY A 537 -1.76 -19.86 -27.90
N ASP A 538 -1.77 -19.76 -26.58
CA ASP A 538 -0.56 -19.50 -25.78
C ASP A 538 0.23 -20.78 -25.54
N GLY A 539 1.57 -20.70 -25.56
CA GLY A 539 2.39 -21.90 -25.46
C GLY A 539 3.88 -21.65 -25.30
N VAL A 540 4.65 -22.72 -25.53
CA VAL A 540 6.11 -22.73 -25.49
C VAL A 540 6.62 -23.74 -26.51
N ALA A 541 7.80 -23.50 -27.06
CA ALA A 541 8.41 -24.37 -28.06
C ALA A 541 9.67 -25.05 -27.53
N PHE A 542 10.03 -26.17 -28.16
CA PHE A 542 11.21 -26.94 -27.80
C PHE A 542 12.00 -27.34 -29.03
N VAL A 543 13.32 -27.31 -28.96
CA VAL A 543 14.21 -27.86 -29.99
C VAL A 543 14.68 -29.24 -29.53
N PRO A 544 14.18 -30.34 -30.11
CA PRO A 544 14.46 -31.69 -29.64
C PRO A 544 15.92 -32.11 -29.90
N GLU A 545 16.56 -32.67 -28.87
CA GLU A 545 17.85 -33.36 -28.95
C GLU A 545 17.70 -34.85 -29.28
N LYS A 546 16.52 -35.42 -28.97
CA LYS A 546 16.14 -36.82 -29.25
C LYS A 546 14.79 -36.89 -29.98
N GLY A 547 14.63 -37.92 -30.80
CA GLY A 547 13.45 -38.16 -31.64
C GLY A 547 12.28 -38.78 -30.90
N GLU A 548 11.99 -38.30 -29.69
CA GLU A 548 10.97 -38.85 -28.80
C GLU A 548 10.10 -37.70 -28.26
N LEU A 549 8.79 -37.76 -28.56
CA LEU A 549 7.77 -36.89 -28.00
C LEU A 549 7.05 -37.67 -26.89
N VAL A 550 7.02 -37.09 -25.69
CA VAL A 550 6.34 -37.61 -24.50
C VAL A 550 5.18 -36.72 -24.09
N SER A 551 4.26 -37.24 -23.28
CA SER A 551 3.16 -36.43 -22.75
C SER A 551 3.71 -35.39 -21.77
N PRO A 552 3.34 -34.12 -21.90
CA PRO A 552 3.72 -33.09 -20.93
C PRO A 552 2.81 -33.11 -19.69
N VAL A 553 1.63 -33.74 -19.78
CA VAL A 553 0.55 -33.60 -18.79
C VAL A 553 -0.26 -34.90 -18.68
N TYR A 554 -1.01 -35.07 -17.59
CA TYR A 554 -2.04 -36.10 -17.51
C TYR A 554 -3.23 -35.69 -18.39
N GLY A 555 -3.69 -36.57 -19.27
CA GLY A 555 -4.82 -36.25 -20.14
C GLY A 555 -5.28 -37.40 -21.01
N THR A 556 -6.26 -37.14 -21.85
CA THR A 556 -6.78 -38.07 -22.86
C THR A 556 -6.38 -37.57 -24.24
N ILE A 557 -5.89 -38.46 -25.11
CA ILE A 557 -5.58 -38.11 -26.50
C ILE A 557 -6.87 -37.77 -27.25
N MET A 558 -7.00 -36.52 -27.66
CA MET A 558 -8.20 -35.99 -28.33
C MET A 558 -8.17 -36.24 -29.83
N HIS A 559 -7.04 -35.92 -30.45
CA HIS A 559 -6.86 -36.07 -31.87
C HIS A 559 -5.41 -36.45 -32.17
N LEU A 560 -5.25 -37.41 -33.08
CA LEU A 560 -3.96 -37.79 -33.61
C LEU A 560 -3.98 -37.53 -35.12
N TYR A 561 -3.19 -36.55 -35.56
CA TYR A 561 -3.26 -36.09 -36.95
C TYR A 561 -2.81 -37.19 -37.92
N PRO A 562 -3.38 -37.29 -39.15
CA PRO A 562 -3.14 -38.42 -40.06
C PRO A 562 -1.68 -38.70 -40.45
N THR A 563 -0.81 -37.70 -40.37
CA THR A 563 0.63 -37.84 -40.65
C THR A 563 1.48 -38.02 -39.38
N MET A 564 0.85 -38.06 -38.20
CA MET A 564 1.46 -38.26 -36.88
C MET A 564 2.51 -37.19 -36.49
N HIS A 565 2.51 -36.05 -37.17
CA HIS A 565 3.38 -34.92 -36.87
C HIS A 565 2.88 -34.07 -35.70
N ALA A 566 1.61 -34.20 -35.32
CA ALA A 566 0.99 -33.45 -34.23
C ALA A 566 -0.05 -34.30 -33.51
N LEU A 567 -0.33 -33.95 -32.25
CA LEU A 567 -1.38 -34.58 -31.45
C LEU A 567 -1.97 -33.60 -30.43
N GLY A 568 -3.25 -33.76 -30.12
CA GLY A 568 -3.97 -32.99 -29.10
C GLY A 568 -4.24 -33.81 -27.85
N ILE A 569 -4.08 -33.20 -26.67
CA ILE A 569 -4.36 -33.80 -25.36
C ILE A 569 -5.36 -32.93 -24.63
N SER A 570 -6.45 -33.51 -24.11
CA SER A 570 -7.33 -32.84 -23.15
C SER A 570 -6.93 -33.22 -21.73
N THR A 571 -6.63 -32.24 -20.90
CA THR A 571 -6.39 -32.46 -19.47
C THR A 571 -7.70 -32.68 -18.72
N ARG A 572 -7.64 -33.17 -17.48
CA ARG A 572 -8.83 -33.40 -16.65
C ARG A 572 -9.49 -32.09 -16.21
N GLU A 573 -8.68 -31.04 -16.11
CA GLU A 573 -9.04 -29.66 -15.80
C GLU A 573 -9.65 -28.95 -17.01
N GLY A 574 -9.61 -29.61 -18.18
CA GLY A 574 -10.23 -29.17 -19.43
C GLY A 574 -9.40 -28.17 -20.23
N LEU A 575 -8.08 -28.18 -20.07
CA LEU A 575 -7.16 -27.53 -21.01
C LEU A 575 -6.96 -28.42 -22.23
N GLU A 576 -6.93 -27.81 -23.41
CA GLU A 576 -6.65 -28.49 -24.67
C GLU A 576 -5.23 -28.15 -25.12
N VAL A 577 -4.37 -29.15 -25.25
CA VAL A 577 -2.93 -28.98 -25.46
C VAL A 577 -2.55 -29.62 -26.79
N LEU A 578 -2.08 -28.80 -27.72
CA LEU A 578 -1.56 -29.22 -29.01
C LEU A 578 -0.04 -29.36 -28.93
N LEU A 579 0.46 -30.55 -29.27
CA LEU A 579 1.88 -30.82 -29.49
C LEU A 579 2.13 -30.96 -30.99
N HIS A 580 3.07 -30.19 -31.54
CA HIS A 580 3.40 -30.19 -32.96
C HIS A 580 4.89 -30.43 -33.15
N ILE A 581 5.28 -31.48 -33.88
CA ILE A 581 6.68 -31.91 -34.05
C ILE A 581 7.28 -31.25 -35.30
N GLY A 582 8.22 -30.32 -35.10
CA GLY A 582 8.83 -29.54 -36.19
C GLY A 582 7.86 -28.56 -36.86
N ILE A 583 8.38 -27.62 -37.65
CA ILE A 583 7.59 -26.68 -38.46
C ILE A 583 7.54 -27.18 -39.92
N ASP A 584 6.37 -27.05 -40.56
CA ASP A 584 6.08 -27.55 -41.92
C ASP A 584 6.18 -29.08 -42.12
N THR A 585 5.99 -29.85 -41.06
CA THR A 585 6.12 -31.32 -41.07
C THR A 585 4.86 -32.07 -41.51
N SER A 586 3.75 -31.37 -41.77
CA SER A 586 2.45 -31.97 -42.08
C SER A 586 2.43 -32.83 -43.34
N GLN A 587 3.36 -32.59 -44.30
CA GLN A 587 3.48 -33.33 -45.55
C GLN A 587 4.42 -34.56 -45.47
N LEU A 588 5.19 -34.71 -44.38
CA LEU A 588 6.18 -35.78 -44.20
C LEU A 588 5.52 -37.08 -43.73
N LYS A 589 5.13 -37.95 -44.67
CA LYS A 589 4.48 -39.25 -44.37
C LYS A 589 5.50 -40.37 -44.18
N GLY A 590 5.38 -41.11 -43.07
CA GLY A 590 6.14 -42.34 -42.82
C GLY A 590 7.38 -42.19 -41.92
N HIS A 591 7.60 -41.01 -41.33
CA HIS A 591 8.76 -40.71 -40.47
C HIS A 591 8.39 -40.51 -38.99
N PHE A 592 7.13 -40.76 -38.64
CA PHE A 592 6.56 -40.64 -37.31
C PHE A 592 5.87 -41.95 -36.94
N GLU A 593 6.19 -42.52 -35.79
CA GLU A 593 5.61 -43.74 -35.23
C GLU A 593 4.88 -43.39 -33.93
N ALA A 594 3.54 -43.48 -33.93
CA ALA A 594 2.72 -43.19 -32.76
C ALA A 594 2.57 -44.44 -31.88
N PHE A 595 2.69 -44.27 -30.57
CA PHE A 595 2.57 -45.30 -29.53
C PHE A 595 1.24 -45.21 -28.75
N VAL A 596 0.37 -44.28 -29.15
CA VAL A 596 -0.95 -44.01 -28.56
C VAL A 596 -2.00 -43.87 -29.65
N GLN A 597 -3.27 -44.07 -29.31
CA GLN A 597 -4.43 -43.88 -30.17
C GLN A 597 -5.40 -42.86 -29.58
N GLU A 598 -6.30 -42.32 -30.41
CA GLU A 598 -7.36 -41.41 -29.93
C GLU A 598 -8.23 -42.10 -28.87
N GLY A 599 -8.46 -41.41 -27.76
CA GLY A 599 -9.17 -41.93 -26.60
C GLY A 599 -8.29 -42.59 -25.53
N ASP A 600 -6.98 -42.77 -25.77
CA ASP A 600 -6.06 -43.28 -24.75
C ASP A 600 -5.79 -42.24 -23.65
N THR A 601 -5.74 -42.70 -22.40
CA THR A 601 -5.29 -41.88 -21.27
C THR A 601 -3.77 -41.95 -21.15
N VAL A 602 -3.12 -40.81 -20.97
CA VAL A 602 -1.65 -40.67 -20.93
C VAL A 602 -1.17 -39.95 -19.67
N GLU A 603 0.02 -40.31 -19.21
CA GLU A 603 0.69 -39.72 -18.03
C GLU A 603 1.94 -38.92 -18.43
N PRO A 604 2.34 -37.86 -17.69
CA PRO A 604 3.54 -37.08 -17.99
C PRO A 604 4.79 -37.94 -18.13
N GLY A 605 5.55 -37.73 -19.20
CA GLY A 605 6.74 -38.52 -19.54
C GLY A 605 6.46 -39.84 -20.27
N GLN A 606 5.21 -40.24 -20.44
CA GLN A 606 4.85 -41.39 -21.28
C GLN A 606 5.14 -41.10 -22.75
N LEU A 607 5.81 -42.03 -23.43
CA LEU A 607 6.12 -41.91 -24.85
C LEU A 607 4.85 -41.86 -25.71
N LEU A 608 4.74 -40.84 -26.55
CA LEU A 608 3.61 -40.63 -27.46
C LEU A 608 4.00 -40.93 -28.92
N ILE A 609 5.08 -40.31 -29.41
CA ILE A 609 5.50 -40.43 -30.82
C ILE A 609 7.03 -40.53 -30.89
N LYS A 610 7.55 -41.48 -31.68
CA LYS A 610 8.95 -41.48 -32.11
C LYS A 610 9.06 -40.93 -33.52
N PHE A 611 10.13 -40.18 -33.78
CA PHE A 611 10.38 -39.57 -35.07
C PHE A 611 11.87 -39.53 -35.39
N ASP A 612 12.21 -39.60 -36.68
CA ASP A 612 13.61 -39.56 -37.11
C ASP A 612 14.13 -38.12 -37.18
N LEU A 613 14.92 -37.74 -36.17
CA LEU A 613 15.55 -36.42 -36.08
C LEU A 613 16.47 -36.09 -37.26
N ALA A 614 17.11 -37.08 -37.87
CA ALA A 614 18.01 -36.83 -38.99
C ALA A 614 17.21 -36.44 -40.25
N VAL A 615 16.05 -37.06 -40.44
CA VAL A 615 15.13 -36.72 -41.54
C VAL A 615 14.48 -35.36 -41.29
N LEU A 616 14.00 -35.09 -40.07
CA LEU A 616 13.44 -33.76 -39.74
C LEU A 616 14.47 -32.65 -39.90
N ARG A 617 15.75 -32.88 -39.58
CA ARG A 617 16.83 -31.90 -39.83
C ARG A 617 17.04 -31.59 -41.31
N ALA A 618 16.79 -32.56 -42.18
CA ALA A 618 17.01 -32.42 -43.61
C ALA A 618 15.79 -31.83 -44.34
N GLU A 619 14.58 -32.13 -43.88
CA GLU A 619 13.34 -31.87 -44.63
C GLU A 619 12.34 -30.93 -43.93
N ALA A 620 12.44 -30.70 -42.61
CA ALA A 620 11.58 -29.73 -41.92
C ALA A 620 12.15 -28.31 -42.02
N ALA A 621 11.26 -27.31 -42.08
CA ALA A 621 11.68 -25.90 -42.07
C ALA A 621 12.35 -25.52 -40.75
N SER A 622 11.92 -26.14 -39.65
CA SER A 622 12.57 -26.08 -38.35
C SER A 622 12.30 -27.32 -37.53
N LEU A 623 13.24 -27.68 -36.64
CA LEU A 623 13.04 -28.71 -35.62
C LEU A 623 12.14 -28.27 -34.46
N THR A 624 11.87 -26.97 -34.36
CA THR A 624 11.10 -26.41 -33.27
C THR A 624 9.75 -27.12 -33.16
N THR A 625 9.47 -27.64 -31.97
CA THR A 625 8.30 -28.45 -31.63
C THR A 625 7.42 -27.66 -30.65
N PRO A 626 6.38 -26.96 -31.12
CA PRO A 626 5.46 -26.21 -30.26
C PRO A 626 4.61 -27.10 -29.34
N MET A 627 4.39 -26.62 -28.12
CA MET A 627 3.36 -27.06 -27.19
C MET A 627 2.46 -25.86 -26.89
N VAL A 628 1.20 -25.92 -27.29
CA VAL A 628 0.29 -24.78 -27.24
C VAL A 628 -1.02 -25.17 -26.57
N ILE A 629 -1.56 -24.30 -25.73
CA ILE A 629 -2.90 -24.42 -25.17
C ILE A 629 -3.87 -23.76 -26.14
N THR A 630 -4.77 -24.54 -26.74
CA THR A 630 -5.68 -24.07 -27.80
C THR A 630 -6.93 -23.38 -27.27
N ASN A 631 -7.17 -23.43 -25.96
CA ASN A 631 -8.25 -22.71 -25.27
C ASN A 631 -7.70 -21.72 -24.22
N PRO A 632 -7.00 -20.64 -24.66
CA PRO A 632 -6.34 -19.69 -23.77
C PRO A 632 -7.30 -18.90 -22.89
N ASP A 633 -8.58 -18.81 -23.26
CA ASP A 633 -9.66 -18.21 -22.46
C ASP A 633 -9.87 -18.90 -21.10
N ARG A 634 -9.41 -20.15 -20.97
CA ARG A 634 -9.43 -20.89 -19.70
C ARG A 634 -8.17 -20.71 -18.86
N VAL A 635 -7.16 -19.98 -19.35
CA VAL A 635 -5.86 -19.79 -18.71
C VAL A 635 -5.72 -18.34 -18.22
N LYS A 636 -5.65 -18.16 -16.89
CA LYS A 636 -5.50 -16.82 -16.29
C LYS A 636 -4.06 -16.29 -16.36
N SER A 637 -3.07 -17.15 -16.17
CA SER A 637 -1.65 -16.79 -16.24
C SER A 637 -0.78 -18.02 -16.55
N TRP A 638 0.33 -17.79 -17.25
CA TRP A 638 1.33 -18.80 -17.63
C TRP A 638 2.74 -18.27 -17.35
N SER A 639 3.63 -19.07 -16.76
CA SER A 639 4.99 -18.63 -16.39
C SER A 639 6.04 -19.74 -16.49
N PHE A 640 7.30 -19.33 -16.63
CA PHE A 640 8.48 -20.23 -16.67
C PHE A 640 9.40 -19.94 -15.48
N ALA A 641 10.02 -20.97 -14.89
CA ALA A 641 10.91 -20.80 -13.73
C ALA A 641 12.39 -20.61 -14.16
N PRO A 642 13.07 -19.47 -13.84
CA PRO A 642 14.48 -19.24 -14.12
C PRO A 642 15.41 -19.66 -12.95
N PHE A 643 16.67 -20.02 -13.28
CA PHE A 643 17.72 -20.41 -12.33
C PHE A 643 18.18 -19.24 -11.42
N LYS A 644 18.07 -19.38 -10.09
CA LYS A 644 18.67 -18.49 -9.06
C LYS A 644 19.37 -19.29 -7.94
N GLN A 645 20.03 -18.56 -7.02
CA GLN A 645 20.95 -19.02 -5.97
C GLN A 645 20.44 -20.23 -5.17
N VAL A 646 21.34 -20.97 -4.51
CA VAL A 646 21.02 -22.20 -3.77
C VAL A 646 20.09 -21.89 -2.59
N LYS A 647 18.79 -21.93 -2.83
CA LYS A 647 17.76 -21.81 -1.79
C LYS A 647 17.10 -23.16 -1.51
N LYS A 648 17.85 -24.26 -1.64
CA LYS A 648 17.29 -25.61 -1.45
C LYS A 648 17.80 -26.24 -0.16
N ALA A 649 16.89 -26.63 0.74
CA ALA A 649 17.21 -27.39 1.95
C ALA A 649 16.55 -28.77 1.90
N ILE A 650 17.22 -29.77 2.47
CA ILE A 650 16.65 -31.12 2.65
C ILE A 650 17.10 -31.60 4.02
N GLY A 651 16.17 -31.99 4.88
CA GLY A 651 16.45 -32.37 6.26
C GLY A 651 15.20 -32.75 7.02
N LYS A 652 15.39 -33.20 8.26
CA LYS A 652 14.27 -33.47 9.17
C LYS A 652 13.71 -32.16 9.73
N ALA A 653 12.40 -32.07 9.88
CA ALA A 653 11.70 -30.98 10.52
C ALA A 653 12.03 -30.95 12.01
N PHE A 654 12.26 -29.75 12.53
CA PHE A 654 12.18 -29.47 13.95
C PHE A 654 11.12 -28.39 14.13
N VAL A 655 10.01 -28.77 14.74
CA VAL A 655 8.84 -27.90 14.91
C VAL A 655 8.98 -27.19 16.25
N LEU A 656 9.04 -25.86 16.21
CA LEU A 656 9.00 -25.04 17.41
C LEU A 656 7.57 -25.04 17.97
N PRO A 657 7.36 -25.47 19.23
CA PRO A 657 6.05 -25.41 19.84
C PRO A 657 5.61 -23.95 20.04
N SER A 658 4.37 -23.62 19.69
CA SER A 658 3.73 -22.35 20.05
C SER A 658 3.09 -22.49 21.44
N TRP A 659 3.52 -21.66 22.39
CA TRP A 659 3.00 -21.70 23.75
C TRP A 659 1.85 -20.70 23.87
N GLU A 660 0.65 -21.20 24.09
CA GLU A 660 -0.46 -20.39 24.60
C GLU A 660 -0.55 -20.66 26.10
N TRP A 661 -0.25 -19.63 26.90
CA TRP A 661 -0.32 -19.72 28.35
C TRP A 661 -1.79 -19.68 28.79
N ASP A 662 -2.32 -20.81 29.24
CA ASP A 662 -3.62 -20.86 29.92
C ASP A 662 -3.41 -20.55 31.40
N LEU A 663 -3.78 -19.34 31.81
CA LEU A 663 -3.59 -18.85 33.17
C LEU A 663 -4.92 -18.87 33.94
N PRO A 664 -4.95 -19.41 35.17
CA PRO A 664 -6.17 -19.47 35.96
C PRO A 664 -6.64 -18.06 36.40
N ASP A 665 -7.88 -17.71 36.09
CA ASP A 665 -8.52 -16.44 36.48
C ASP A 665 -8.99 -16.46 37.95
N GLN A 666 -8.03 -16.48 38.88
CA GLN A 666 -8.28 -16.41 40.33
C GLN A 666 -7.92 -15.04 40.90
N LYS A 667 -8.84 -14.47 41.69
CA LYS A 667 -8.59 -13.23 42.45
C LYS A 667 -7.77 -13.52 43.70
N MET A 668 -6.77 -12.69 43.93
CA MET A 668 -5.84 -12.78 45.06
C MET A 668 -6.35 -12.04 46.30
N ASP A 669 -5.85 -12.42 47.47
CA ASP A 669 -6.07 -11.70 48.73
C ASP A 669 -5.19 -10.45 48.81
N SER A 670 -5.67 -9.40 49.49
CA SER A 670 -5.00 -8.08 49.55
C SER A 670 -3.66 -8.07 50.29
N VAL A 671 -3.29 -9.17 50.95
CA VAL A 671 -2.03 -9.34 51.70
C VAL A 671 -0.85 -9.69 50.77
N ASP A 672 -1.13 -10.17 49.55
CA ASP A 672 -0.12 -10.72 48.63
C ASP A 672 0.36 -9.71 47.57
N LEU A 673 -0.19 -8.49 47.55
CA LEU A 673 0.14 -7.42 46.58
C LEU A 673 1.63 -7.10 46.51
N ALA A 674 2.29 -6.95 47.67
CA ALA A 674 3.71 -6.63 47.73
C ALA A 674 4.59 -7.76 47.16
N GLN A 675 4.19 -9.02 47.39
CA GLN A 675 4.90 -10.19 46.90
C GLN A 675 4.77 -10.34 45.38
N GLU A 676 3.61 -10.03 44.82
CA GLU A 676 3.41 -10.05 43.36
C GLU A 676 4.17 -8.94 42.65
N PHE A 677 4.28 -7.75 43.23
CA PHE A 677 5.16 -6.72 42.70
C PHE A 677 6.63 -7.15 42.72
N GLU A 678 7.08 -7.78 43.80
CA GLU A 678 8.45 -8.29 43.89
C GLU A 678 8.72 -9.39 42.84
N ARG A 679 7.76 -10.32 42.64
CA ARG A 679 7.81 -11.32 41.56
C ARG A 679 7.87 -10.66 40.17
N LEU A 680 7.06 -9.62 39.93
CA LEU A 680 7.07 -8.87 38.68
C LEU A 680 8.42 -8.21 38.42
N TYR A 681 8.98 -7.50 39.41
CA TYR A 681 10.28 -6.83 39.28
C TYR A 681 11.43 -7.82 39.06
N GLU A 682 11.45 -8.97 39.76
CA GLU A 682 12.45 -10.02 39.51
C GLU A 682 12.28 -10.66 38.13
N GLY A 683 11.05 -10.89 37.67
CA GLY A 683 10.77 -11.38 36.33
C GLY A 683 11.27 -10.43 35.24
N ILE A 684 11.10 -9.12 35.43
CA ILE A 684 11.60 -8.09 34.51
C ILE A 684 13.12 -8.04 34.51
N ARG A 685 13.73 -8.03 35.69
CA ARG A 685 15.20 -8.02 35.82
C ARG A 685 15.82 -9.22 35.12
N THR A 686 15.28 -10.41 35.35
CA THR A 686 15.75 -11.64 34.70
C THR A 686 15.53 -11.61 33.17
N SER A 687 14.39 -11.07 32.71
CA SER A 687 14.12 -10.89 31.27
C SER A 687 15.08 -9.91 30.63
N LYS A 688 15.44 -8.83 31.33
CA LYS A 688 16.39 -7.82 30.88
C LYS A 688 17.80 -8.41 30.75
N ASP A 689 18.27 -9.09 31.80
CA ASP A 689 19.59 -9.74 31.81
C ASP A 689 19.71 -10.77 30.66
N GLU A 690 18.64 -11.54 30.39
CA GLU A 690 18.58 -12.50 29.27
C GLU A 690 18.61 -11.79 27.91
N ILE A 691 17.83 -10.72 27.71
CA ILE A 691 17.83 -9.96 26.44
C ILE A 691 19.19 -9.28 26.20
N GLU A 692 19.82 -8.72 27.24
CA GLU A 692 21.16 -8.13 27.14
C GLU A 692 22.21 -9.19 26.78
N TYR A 693 22.11 -10.40 27.35
CA TYR A 693 22.99 -11.52 27.00
C TYR A 693 22.83 -11.91 25.51
N ILE A 694 21.59 -12.10 25.06
CA ILE A 694 21.27 -12.45 23.66
C ILE A 694 21.75 -11.36 22.70
N LYS A 695 21.50 -10.09 23.04
CA LYS A 695 21.94 -8.94 22.24
C LYS A 695 23.46 -8.98 22.04
N ASN A 696 24.22 -9.29 23.09
CA ASN A 696 25.68 -9.37 23.02
C ASN A 696 26.16 -10.56 22.17
N GLU A 697 25.60 -11.76 22.34
CA GLU A 697 25.92 -12.91 21.47
C GLU A 697 25.56 -12.63 20.01
N PHE A 698 24.41 -12.03 19.76
CA PHE A 698 23.94 -11.70 18.42
C PHE A 698 24.81 -10.66 17.73
N LYS A 699 25.24 -9.64 18.48
CA LYS A 699 26.17 -8.61 18.03
C LYS A 699 27.51 -9.20 17.59
N GLU A 700 27.96 -10.31 18.19
CA GLU A 700 29.18 -11.01 17.76
C GLU A 700 28.99 -11.82 16.46
N VAL A 701 27.81 -12.41 16.24
CA VAL A 701 27.54 -13.31 15.11
C VAL A 701 27.06 -12.57 13.84
N VAL A 702 26.13 -11.63 14.00
CA VAL A 702 25.46 -10.94 12.88
C VAL A 702 25.91 -9.47 12.77
N GLY A 703 26.43 -8.90 13.87
CA GLY A 703 27.00 -7.56 13.97
C GLY A 703 26.06 -6.53 14.61
N PRO A 704 26.50 -5.27 14.76
CA PRO A 704 25.85 -4.29 15.64
C PRO A 704 24.50 -3.74 15.14
N GLU A 705 24.33 -3.52 13.83
CA GLU A 705 23.08 -2.96 13.25
C GLU A 705 21.87 -3.88 13.51
N GLU A 706 21.98 -5.16 13.18
CA GLU A 706 20.88 -6.13 13.36
C GLU A 706 20.60 -6.44 14.85
N SER A 707 21.46 -5.97 15.77
CA SER A 707 21.25 -6.11 17.22
C SER A 707 20.41 -4.98 17.83
N SER A 708 20.10 -3.92 17.06
CA SER A 708 19.27 -2.79 17.50
C SER A 708 17.81 -3.19 17.75
N ILE A 709 17.36 -4.29 17.14
CA ILE A 709 16.03 -4.87 17.38
C ILE A 709 15.86 -5.21 18.88
N PHE A 710 16.93 -5.64 19.55
CA PHE A 710 16.89 -5.91 20.99
C PHE A 710 16.84 -4.64 21.85
N ASP A 711 17.24 -3.47 21.31
CA ASP A 711 17.06 -2.19 22.00
C ASP A 711 15.59 -1.79 22.08
N ALA A 712 14.80 -2.08 21.03
CA ALA A 712 13.36 -1.92 21.07
C ALA A 712 12.74 -2.85 22.13
N HIS A 713 13.21 -4.09 22.22
CA HIS A 713 12.74 -5.06 23.23
C HIS A 713 13.05 -4.61 24.67
N LEU A 714 14.27 -4.09 24.91
CA LEU A 714 14.64 -3.51 26.20
C LEU A 714 13.81 -2.27 26.53
N ALA A 715 13.58 -1.40 25.55
CA ALA A 715 12.77 -0.20 25.72
C ALA A 715 11.31 -0.53 26.08
N ILE A 716 10.74 -1.63 25.57
CA ILE A 716 9.40 -2.09 25.93
C ILE A 716 9.34 -2.54 27.40
N LEU A 717 10.34 -3.27 27.90
CA LEU A 717 10.41 -3.67 29.32
C LEU A 717 10.60 -2.46 30.25
N GLU A 718 11.25 -1.41 29.75
CA GLU A 718 11.48 -0.16 30.50
C GLU A 718 10.34 0.86 30.34
N ASP A 719 9.40 0.62 29.41
CA ASP A 719 8.33 1.58 29.09
C ASP A 719 7.42 1.79 30.31
N PRO A 720 7.38 3.02 30.86
CA PRO A 720 6.53 3.34 32.00
C PRO A 720 5.04 3.08 31.72
N VAL A 721 4.58 3.18 30.47
CA VAL A 721 3.19 2.95 30.08
C VAL A 721 2.83 1.47 30.17
N PHE A 722 3.66 0.59 29.60
CA PHE A 722 3.50 -0.86 29.70
C PHE A 722 3.54 -1.32 31.17
N MET A 723 4.51 -0.80 31.93
CA MET A 723 4.70 -1.09 33.34
C MET A 723 3.56 -0.59 34.22
N ASN A 724 3.03 0.61 33.95
CA ASN A 724 1.90 1.14 34.71
C ASN A 724 0.61 0.37 34.47
N GLU A 725 0.41 -0.15 33.26
CA GLU A 725 -0.78 -0.96 32.98
C GLU A 725 -0.74 -2.29 33.75
N ILE A 726 0.40 -3.00 33.71
CA ILE A 726 0.59 -4.24 34.48
C ILE A 726 0.37 -3.98 35.98
N ARG A 727 1.02 -2.95 36.54
CA ARG A 727 0.83 -2.58 37.95
C ARG A 727 -0.62 -2.22 38.26
N GLY A 728 -1.26 -1.46 37.37
CA GLY A 728 -2.65 -1.05 37.50
C GLY A 728 -3.62 -2.23 37.48
N ILE A 729 -3.34 -3.30 36.73
CA ILE A 729 -4.16 -4.51 36.72
C ILE A 729 -4.00 -5.27 38.05
N ILE A 730 -2.76 -5.41 38.55
CA ILE A 730 -2.48 -6.05 39.84
C ILE A 730 -3.20 -5.30 40.98
N GLU A 731 -3.11 -3.97 41.05
CA GLU A 731 -3.71 -3.17 42.13
C GLU A 731 -5.23 -3.06 42.06
N ARG A 732 -5.78 -2.81 40.87
CA ARG A 732 -7.21 -2.54 40.70
C ARG A 732 -8.03 -3.83 40.66
N GLN A 733 -7.47 -4.90 40.09
CA GLN A 733 -8.19 -6.16 39.85
C GLN A 733 -7.79 -7.29 40.80
N TYR A 734 -6.75 -7.10 41.63
CA TYR A 734 -6.21 -8.11 42.56
C TYR A 734 -5.87 -9.42 41.82
N LYS A 735 -5.14 -9.31 40.70
CA LYS A 735 -4.70 -10.43 39.87
C LYS A 735 -3.21 -10.69 40.05
N ALA A 736 -2.80 -11.94 39.83
CA ALA A 736 -1.38 -12.35 39.87
C ALA A 736 -0.57 -11.69 38.76
N ALA A 737 0.75 -11.56 38.98
CA ALA A 737 1.66 -10.89 38.07
C ALA A 737 1.60 -11.50 36.65
N GLU A 738 1.58 -12.82 36.53
CA GLU A 738 1.45 -13.52 35.24
C GLU A 738 0.13 -13.19 34.51
N VAL A 739 -0.99 -13.08 35.22
CA VAL A 739 -2.29 -12.75 34.61
C VAL A 739 -2.31 -11.29 34.17
N ALA A 740 -1.79 -10.40 34.99
CA ALA A 740 -1.71 -8.97 34.69
C ALA A 740 -0.80 -8.68 33.49
N VAL A 741 0.32 -9.39 33.37
CA VAL A 741 1.22 -9.29 32.21
C VAL A 741 0.52 -9.80 30.95
N LYS A 742 -0.18 -10.94 31.01
CA LYS A 742 -0.92 -11.47 29.84
C LYS A 742 -1.98 -10.49 29.35
N GLU A 743 -2.77 -9.92 30.26
CA GLU A 743 -3.81 -8.95 29.92
C GLU A 743 -3.24 -7.64 29.36
N ALA A 744 -2.12 -7.16 29.91
CA ALA A 744 -1.44 -5.99 29.35
C ALA A 744 -0.95 -6.26 27.93
N ILE A 745 -0.33 -7.42 27.68
CA ILE A 745 0.11 -7.81 26.33
C ILE A 745 -1.06 -7.82 25.36
N ASP A 746 -2.15 -8.52 25.71
CA ASP A 746 -3.32 -8.64 24.84
C ASP A 746 -3.94 -7.26 24.54
N HIS A 747 -3.96 -6.37 25.54
CA HIS A 747 -4.43 -5.00 25.37
C HIS A 747 -3.59 -4.21 24.35
N PHE A 748 -2.26 -4.22 24.49
CA PHE A 748 -1.39 -3.48 23.57
C PHE A 748 -1.37 -4.10 22.17
N VAL A 749 -1.32 -5.44 22.06
CA VAL A 749 -1.36 -6.14 20.75
C VAL A 749 -2.66 -5.81 20.03
N THR A 750 -3.82 -5.91 20.69
CA THR A 750 -5.11 -5.57 20.08
C THR A 750 -5.15 -4.10 19.66
N MET A 751 -4.63 -3.19 20.49
CA MET A 751 -4.58 -1.76 20.17
C MET A 751 -3.73 -1.47 18.93
N PHE A 752 -2.58 -2.13 18.78
CA PHE A 752 -1.67 -1.94 17.64
C PHE A 752 -2.15 -2.66 16.36
N ASP A 753 -2.76 -3.85 16.48
CA ASP A 753 -3.35 -4.58 15.35
C ASP A 753 -4.54 -3.83 14.70
N LEU A 754 -5.22 -2.96 15.48
CA LEU A 754 -6.31 -2.10 15.00
C LEU A 754 -5.83 -0.88 14.21
N LEU A 755 -4.51 -0.62 14.14
CA LEU A 755 -3.93 0.47 13.36
C LEU A 755 -3.48 -0.03 11.99
N ASP A 756 -3.85 0.67 10.92
CA ASP A 756 -3.53 0.28 9.54
C ASP A 756 -2.16 0.84 9.13
N ASP A 757 -1.14 0.51 9.92
CA ASP A 757 0.25 0.94 9.76
C ASP A 757 1.17 -0.27 9.94
N GLU A 758 2.02 -0.54 8.94
CA GLU A 758 2.93 -1.69 8.91
C GLU A 758 3.94 -1.63 10.07
N TYR A 759 4.41 -0.43 10.46
CA TYR A 759 5.32 -0.24 11.58
C TYR A 759 4.66 -0.54 12.93
N MET A 760 3.38 -0.21 13.09
CA MET A 760 2.63 -0.50 14.32
C MET A 760 2.35 -2.00 14.47
N LYS A 761 2.11 -2.70 13.36
CA LYS A 761 1.94 -4.17 13.34
C LYS A 761 3.24 -4.88 13.74
N GLU A 762 4.40 -4.40 13.29
CA GLU A 762 5.69 -4.92 13.76
C GLU A 762 5.90 -4.70 15.26
N ARG A 763 5.53 -3.52 15.77
CA ARG A 763 5.63 -3.21 17.20
C ARG A 763 4.71 -4.08 18.08
N ALA A 764 3.54 -4.47 17.57
CA ALA A 764 2.65 -5.42 18.26
C ALA A 764 3.33 -6.79 18.46
N ILE A 765 4.04 -7.26 17.43
CA ILE A 765 4.80 -8.53 17.47
C ILE A 765 5.92 -8.44 18.52
N ASP A 766 6.64 -7.33 18.59
CA ASP A 766 7.70 -7.12 19.58
C ASP A 766 7.20 -7.09 21.02
N ILE A 767 6.07 -6.41 21.27
CA ILE A 767 5.44 -6.38 22.61
C ILE A 767 5.00 -7.78 23.03
N LYS A 768 4.49 -8.56 22.08
CA LYS A 768 4.09 -9.95 22.32
C LYS A 768 5.29 -10.85 22.64
N ASP A 769 6.42 -10.69 21.95
CA ASP A 769 7.66 -11.46 22.23
C ASP A 769 8.21 -11.13 23.62
N VAL A 770 8.39 -9.83 23.91
CA VAL A 770 8.88 -9.33 25.21
C VAL A 770 7.97 -9.77 26.35
N GLY A 771 6.66 -9.65 26.15
CA GLY A 771 5.67 -10.03 27.13
C GLY A 771 5.64 -11.52 27.43
N ASN A 772 5.66 -12.38 26.40
CA ASN A 772 5.71 -13.83 26.57
C ASN A 772 6.98 -14.30 27.28
N ARG A 773 8.10 -13.61 27.06
CA ARG A 773 9.34 -13.84 27.79
C ARG A 773 9.21 -13.47 29.28
N LEU A 774 8.58 -12.35 29.59
CA LEU A 774 8.29 -11.99 30.98
C LEU A 774 7.39 -13.04 31.65
N LEU A 775 6.36 -13.54 30.96
CA LEU A 775 5.51 -14.63 31.43
C LEU A 775 6.30 -15.92 31.71
N LYS A 776 7.21 -16.30 30.81
CA LYS A 776 8.10 -17.47 30.98
C LYS A 776 8.86 -17.40 32.32
N HIS A 777 9.41 -16.23 32.65
CA HIS A 777 10.14 -16.03 33.91
C HIS A 777 9.23 -16.01 35.14
N LEU A 778 8.03 -15.42 35.03
CA LEU A 778 7.07 -15.40 36.14
C LEU A 778 6.50 -16.78 36.49
N LEU A 779 6.35 -17.63 35.48
CA LEU A 779 5.82 -19.00 35.61
C LEU A 779 6.90 -20.04 35.90
N GLY A 780 8.18 -19.66 35.85
CA GLY A 780 9.31 -20.57 36.10
C GLY A 780 9.39 -21.73 35.10
N ALA A 781 8.96 -21.51 33.86
CA ALA A 781 8.88 -22.55 32.86
C ALA A 781 10.27 -23.00 32.37
N PRO A 782 10.46 -24.31 32.08
CA PRO A 782 11.74 -24.82 31.60
C PRO A 782 12.10 -24.21 30.24
N GLU A 783 13.38 -23.89 30.06
CA GLU A 783 13.95 -23.48 28.77
C GLU A 783 13.67 -24.55 27.70
N ILE A 784 13.19 -24.11 26.53
CA ILE A 784 13.24 -24.93 25.32
C ILE A 784 14.72 -25.12 25.00
N THR A 785 15.27 -26.22 25.47
CA THR A 785 16.56 -26.68 25.00
C THR A 785 16.33 -27.16 23.56
N LEU A 786 16.73 -26.33 22.59
CA LEU A 786 16.94 -26.79 21.22
C LEU A 786 17.70 -28.12 21.30
N PRO A 787 17.32 -29.14 20.52
CA PRO A 787 17.88 -30.47 20.66
C PRO A 787 19.41 -30.39 20.68
N SER A 788 20.00 -30.89 21.76
CA SER A 788 21.45 -31.04 21.91
C SER A 788 22.05 -32.01 20.88
N ASP A 789 21.18 -32.66 20.10
CA ASP A 789 21.55 -33.52 18.99
C ASP A 789 22.15 -32.72 17.83
N THR A 790 23.45 -32.95 17.68
CA THR A 790 24.38 -32.62 16.58
C THR A 790 23.91 -32.86 15.12
N GLN A 791 22.63 -33.11 14.84
CA GLN A 791 22.13 -33.39 13.48
C GLN A 791 21.51 -32.14 12.81
N PRO A 792 21.87 -31.85 11.55
CA PRO A 792 21.27 -30.72 10.82
C PRO A 792 19.77 -30.92 10.55
N TYR A 793 18.97 -29.86 10.70
CA TYR A 793 17.51 -29.90 10.61
C TYR A 793 16.93 -28.71 9.82
N ILE A 794 15.66 -28.82 9.42
CA ILE A 794 14.85 -27.73 8.87
C ILE A 794 13.96 -27.21 10.00
N LEU A 795 14.06 -25.93 10.30
CA LEU A 795 13.27 -25.29 11.35
C LEU A 795 11.88 -24.97 10.82
N VAL A 796 10.85 -25.43 11.53
CA VAL A 796 9.45 -25.13 11.22
C VAL A 796 8.86 -24.37 12.40
N ALA A 797 8.29 -23.20 12.14
CA ALA A 797 7.68 -22.37 13.18
C ALA A 797 6.40 -21.71 12.66
N LYS A 798 5.47 -21.38 13.56
CA LYS A 798 4.32 -20.54 13.18
C LYS A 798 4.82 -19.16 12.74
N GLU A 799 5.69 -18.58 13.54
CA GLU A 799 6.40 -17.32 13.32
C GLU A 799 7.72 -17.41 14.08
N LEU A 800 8.76 -16.68 13.63
CA LEU A 800 10.06 -16.66 14.29
C LEU A 800 10.34 -15.28 14.82
N SER A 801 10.40 -15.15 16.15
CA SER A 801 10.84 -13.91 16.77
C SER A 801 12.37 -13.73 16.59
N PRO A 802 12.87 -12.49 16.56
CA PRO A 802 14.30 -12.19 16.48
C PRO A 802 15.10 -12.92 17.55
N SER A 803 14.51 -13.05 18.74
CA SER A 803 15.14 -13.70 19.86
C SER A 803 15.24 -15.22 19.75
N GLN A 804 14.25 -15.88 19.14
CA GLN A 804 14.33 -17.31 18.83
C GLN A 804 15.40 -17.60 17.77
N LEU A 805 15.52 -16.72 16.76
CA LEU A 805 16.53 -16.82 15.71
C LEU A 805 17.95 -16.63 16.25
N ALA A 806 18.14 -15.78 17.27
CA ALA A 806 19.43 -15.52 17.89
C ALA A 806 20.05 -16.76 18.58
N HIS A 807 19.22 -17.63 19.15
CA HIS A 807 19.67 -18.87 19.80
C HIS A 807 19.90 -20.02 18.81
N LEU A 808 19.60 -19.82 17.52
CA LEU A 808 19.86 -20.84 16.52
C LEU A 808 21.34 -20.88 16.21
N ASN A 809 21.94 -22.07 16.27
CA ASN A 809 23.25 -22.29 15.69
C ASN A 809 23.11 -22.41 14.16
N PRO A 810 23.60 -21.44 13.36
CA PRO A 810 23.44 -21.44 11.90
C PRO A 810 24.07 -22.66 11.23
N SER A 811 25.01 -23.33 11.91
CA SER A 811 25.69 -24.52 11.39
C SER A 811 24.79 -25.76 11.31
N HIS A 812 23.70 -25.79 12.08
CA HIS A 812 22.77 -26.92 12.15
C HIS A 812 21.43 -26.66 11.46
N VAL A 813 21.09 -25.41 11.15
CA VAL A 813 19.84 -25.06 10.46
C VAL A 813 20.06 -25.12 8.94
N LEU A 814 19.46 -26.11 8.28
CA LEU A 814 19.56 -26.30 6.83
C LEU A 814 18.60 -25.41 6.04
N GLY A 815 17.48 -25.01 6.65
CA GLY A 815 16.42 -24.20 6.06
C GLY A 815 15.38 -23.83 7.11
N ILE A 816 14.57 -22.82 6.81
CA ILE A 816 13.53 -22.28 7.69
C ILE A 816 12.20 -22.26 6.94
N VAL A 817 11.14 -22.64 7.63
CA VAL A 817 9.76 -22.65 7.16
C VAL A 817 8.91 -21.92 8.19
N THR A 818 8.24 -20.83 7.80
CA THR A 818 7.29 -20.13 8.68
C THR A 818 5.87 -20.13 8.11
N LEU A 819 4.87 -20.36 8.99
CA LEU A 819 3.46 -20.31 8.59
C LEU A 819 3.03 -18.87 8.28
N ILE A 820 3.48 -17.92 9.09
CA ILE A 820 3.21 -16.49 9.01
C ILE A 820 4.53 -15.76 8.65
N GLY A 821 4.42 -14.64 7.92
CA GLY A 821 5.55 -13.74 7.65
C GLY A 821 5.74 -13.37 6.18
N GLY A 822 6.15 -12.12 5.92
CA GLY A 822 6.39 -11.55 4.60
C GLY A 822 7.87 -11.53 4.17
N LYS A 823 8.13 -11.10 2.92
CA LYS A 823 9.50 -10.97 2.35
C LYS A 823 10.37 -9.95 3.09
N THR A 824 9.75 -9.00 3.78
CA THR A 824 10.34 -7.91 4.57
C THR A 824 10.45 -8.24 6.06
N SER A 825 9.88 -9.37 6.52
CA SER A 825 9.92 -9.73 7.94
C SER A 825 11.36 -9.83 8.48
N HIS A 826 11.54 -9.51 9.76
CA HIS A 826 12.81 -9.68 10.48
C HIS A 826 13.43 -11.07 10.26
N SER A 827 12.61 -12.12 10.25
CA SER A 827 13.05 -13.49 9.95
C SER A 827 13.58 -13.66 8.52
N ALA A 828 13.01 -12.96 7.54
CA ALA A 828 13.41 -13.01 6.13
C ALA A 828 14.66 -12.18 5.82
N ILE A 829 14.82 -11.03 6.47
CA ILE A 829 16.05 -10.23 6.41
C ILE A 829 17.20 -11.05 6.99
N MET A 830 16.99 -11.66 8.16
CA MET A 830 18.01 -12.41 8.87
C MET A 830 18.37 -13.74 8.20
N ALA A 831 17.40 -14.52 7.71
CA ALA A 831 17.67 -15.74 6.95
C ALA A 831 18.51 -15.45 5.70
N ARG A 832 18.29 -14.31 5.06
CA ARG A 832 19.07 -13.83 3.92
C ARG A 832 20.50 -13.47 4.31
N ALA A 833 20.68 -12.77 5.43
CA ALA A 833 22.00 -12.42 5.98
C ALA A 833 22.82 -13.68 6.32
N LEU A 834 22.17 -14.70 6.90
CA LEU A 834 22.79 -15.99 7.25
C LEU A 834 22.93 -16.95 6.06
N GLY A 835 22.35 -16.63 4.90
CA GLY A 835 22.36 -17.48 3.72
C GLY A 835 21.56 -18.78 3.88
N ILE A 836 20.57 -18.80 4.78
CA ILE A 836 19.71 -19.94 5.06
C ILE A 836 18.46 -19.85 4.16
N PRO A 837 18.08 -20.91 3.44
CA PRO A 837 16.84 -20.94 2.67
C PRO A 837 15.61 -20.72 3.57
N LEU A 838 14.77 -19.74 3.24
CA LEU A 838 13.52 -19.45 3.93
C LEU A 838 12.34 -19.52 2.96
N VAL A 839 11.24 -20.14 3.40
CA VAL A 839 9.90 -19.96 2.81
C VAL A 839 8.95 -19.55 3.93
N SER A 840 8.24 -18.44 3.74
CA SER A 840 7.30 -17.86 4.71
C SER A 840 5.89 -17.75 4.11
N GLY A 841 4.88 -17.64 4.96
CA GLY A 841 3.49 -17.43 4.52
C GLY A 841 2.79 -18.71 4.03
N LEU A 842 3.11 -19.86 4.63
CA LEU A 842 2.62 -21.18 4.21
C LEU A 842 1.36 -21.65 4.94
N GLU A 843 0.73 -20.79 5.75
CA GLU A 843 -0.47 -21.14 6.54
C GLU A 843 -1.62 -21.73 5.70
N ALA A 844 -1.77 -21.31 4.44
CA ALA A 844 -2.76 -21.85 3.50
C ALA A 844 -2.28 -23.04 2.65
N SER A 845 -0.97 -23.32 2.63
CA SER A 845 -0.34 -24.24 1.66
C SER A 845 0.10 -25.57 2.26
N LEU A 846 0.23 -25.66 3.59
CA LEU A 846 0.59 -26.89 4.30
C LEU A 846 -0.69 -27.69 4.61
N GLY A 847 -1.03 -28.64 3.74
CA GLY A 847 -2.25 -29.45 3.86
C GLY A 847 -2.26 -30.47 5.01
N MET A 848 -1.16 -30.65 5.73
CA MET A 848 -1.04 -31.49 6.93
C MET A 848 -0.10 -30.83 7.96
N PRO A 849 -0.38 -30.96 9.27
CA PRO A 849 0.52 -30.46 10.31
C PRO A 849 1.85 -31.22 10.24
N VAL A 850 2.95 -30.46 10.12
CA VAL A 850 4.31 -31.02 10.14
C VAL A 850 4.66 -31.38 11.58
N GLU A 851 5.17 -32.59 11.79
CA GLU A 851 5.67 -33.04 13.09
C GLU A 851 7.20 -32.99 13.15
N THR A 852 7.74 -32.82 14.37
CA THR A 852 9.18 -32.90 14.59
C THR A 852 9.69 -34.29 14.21
N GLY A 853 10.61 -34.35 13.25
CA GLY A 853 11.18 -35.58 12.70
C GLY A 853 10.84 -35.84 11.23
N ASP A 854 9.83 -35.16 10.68
CA ASP A 854 9.36 -35.36 9.31
C ASP A 854 10.41 -34.96 8.29
N MET A 855 10.52 -35.68 7.18
CA MET A 855 11.42 -35.28 6.10
C MET A 855 10.81 -34.11 5.34
N LEU A 856 11.59 -33.04 5.13
CA LEU A 856 11.18 -31.88 4.36
C LEU A 856 12.17 -31.57 3.24
N VAL A 857 11.64 -31.06 2.12
CA VAL A 857 12.41 -30.38 1.08
C VAL A 857 11.90 -28.95 0.98
N VAL A 858 12.79 -27.97 1.16
CA VAL A 858 12.48 -26.54 1.05
C VAL A 858 13.11 -26.02 -0.24
N ASP A 859 12.33 -25.31 -1.04
CA ASP A 859 12.72 -24.62 -2.25
C ASP A 859 12.36 -23.14 -2.14
N GLY A 860 13.31 -22.34 -1.64
CA GLY A 860 13.15 -20.90 -1.50
C GLY A 860 13.29 -20.10 -2.80
N ASP A 861 13.56 -20.73 -3.95
CA ASP A 861 13.52 -20.02 -5.24
C ASP A 861 12.09 -19.95 -5.77
N ASN A 862 11.37 -21.07 -5.65
CA ASN A 862 10.00 -21.20 -6.12
C ASN A 862 8.97 -20.97 -5.00
N GLY A 863 9.42 -20.82 -3.75
CA GLY A 863 8.55 -20.68 -2.58
C GLY A 863 7.80 -21.97 -2.23
N LEU A 864 8.39 -23.14 -2.50
CA LEU A 864 7.76 -24.45 -2.30
C LEU A 864 8.34 -25.16 -1.09
N VAL A 865 7.48 -25.87 -0.36
CA VAL A 865 7.87 -26.81 0.71
C VAL A 865 7.16 -28.13 0.46
N PHE A 866 7.92 -29.22 0.42
CA PHE A 866 7.38 -30.57 0.30
C PHE A 866 7.43 -31.24 1.66
N THR A 867 6.25 -31.56 2.20
CA THR A 867 6.07 -32.42 3.38
C THR A 867 6.01 -33.87 2.95
N GLU A 868 6.68 -34.76 3.67
CA GLU A 868 6.80 -36.20 3.32
C GLU A 868 7.18 -36.44 1.83
N PRO A 869 8.26 -35.82 1.31
CA PRO A 869 8.59 -35.90 -0.10
C PRO A 869 8.90 -37.33 -0.52
N ASP A 870 8.37 -37.72 -1.68
CA ASP A 870 8.66 -39.03 -2.25
C ASP A 870 10.17 -39.16 -2.59
N ARG A 871 10.62 -40.41 -2.73
CA ARG A 871 12.03 -40.69 -2.99
C ARG A 871 12.56 -40.00 -4.25
N LYS A 872 11.71 -39.84 -5.28
CA LYS A 872 12.09 -39.16 -6.53
C LYS A 872 12.32 -37.66 -6.31
N THR A 873 11.49 -37.00 -5.51
CA THR A 873 11.63 -35.59 -5.15
C THR A 873 12.90 -35.36 -4.33
N ILE A 874 13.17 -36.22 -3.34
CA ILE A 874 14.41 -36.17 -2.55
C ILE A 874 15.64 -36.31 -3.46
N GLU A 875 15.66 -37.31 -4.34
CA GLU A 875 16.78 -37.55 -5.27
C GLU A 875 17.00 -36.35 -6.23
N ARG A 876 15.92 -35.81 -6.80
CA ARG A 876 15.95 -34.62 -7.68
C ARG A 876 16.55 -33.41 -6.97
N TYR A 877 16.01 -33.04 -5.80
CA TYR A 877 16.46 -31.86 -5.07
C TYR A 877 17.87 -32.05 -4.48
N THR A 878 18.24 -33.28 -4.11
CA THR A 878 19.61 -33.62 -3.68
C THR A 878 20.59 -33.40 -4.84
N MET A 879 20.23 -33.83 -6.05
CA MET A 879 21.06 -33.61 -7.25
C MET A 879 21.21 -32.12 -7.55
N ILE A 880 20.11 -31.34 -7.51
CA ILE A 880 20.14 -29.88 -7.71
C ILE A 880 21.06 -29.22 -6.67
N ARG A 881 20.84 -29.50 -5.37
CA ARG A 881 21.64 -28.96 -4.27
C ARG A 881 23.12 -29.33 -4.41
N SER A 882 23.44 -30.58 -4.75
CA SER A 882 24.83 -31.03 -4.92
C SER A 882 25.52 -30.37 -6.12
N LYS A 883 24.84 -30.22 -7.26
CA LYS A 883 25.37 -29.51 -8.44
C LYS A 883 25.65 -28.04 -8.12
N GLN A 884 24.73 -27.43 -7.39
CA GLN A 884 24.84 -26.06 -6.92
C GLN A 884 25.97 -25.84 -5.92
N LEU A 885 26.12 -26.73 -4.92
CA LEU A 885 27.20 -26.68 -3.93
C LEU A 885 28.56 -26.88 -4.61
N LYS A 886 28.68 -27.87 -5.50
CA LYS A 886 29.89 -28.10 -6.31
C LYS A 886 30.24 -26.87 -7.15
N LYS A 887 29.26 -26.22 -7.78
CA LYS A 887 29.49 -24.99 -8.55
C LYS A 887 29.99 -23.85 -7.65
N LYS A 888 29.43 -23.70 -6.44
CA LYS A 888 29.89 -22.70 -5.47
C LYS A 888 31.35 -22.98 -5.04
N GLU A 889 31.65 -24.23 -4.70
CA GLU A 889 33.02 -24.67 -4.36
C GLU A 889 34.00 -24.41 -5.51
N GLN A 890 33.62 -24.77 -6.74
CA GLN A 890 34.42 -24.49 -7.95
C GLN A 890 34.68 -23.00 -8.14
N LEU A 891 33.66 -22.15 -7.98
CA LEU A 891 33.81 -20.71 -8.10
C LEU A 891 34.70 -20.13 -6.98
N GLN A 892 34.64 -20.67 -5.77
CA GLN A 892 35.40 -20.18 -4.63
C GLN A 892 36.90 -20.43 -4.79
N VAL A 893 37.30 -21.48 -5.53
CA VAL A 893 38.70 -21.70 -5.93
C VAL A 893 39.23 -20.55 -6.80
N LEU A 894 38.36 -19.83 -7.52
CA LEU A 894 38.75 -18.69 -8.37
C LEU A 894 39.05 -17.41 -7.59
N ALA A 895 38.78 -17.36 -6.29
CA ALA A 895 38.97 -16.14 -5.50
C ALA A 895 40.40 -15.59 -5.62
N THR A 896 41.41 -16.46 -5.56
CA THR A 896 42.83 -16.07 -5.65
C THR A 896 43.35 -15.89 -7.07
N VAL A 897 42.56 -16.25 -8.08
CA VAL A 897 42.93 -16.16 -9.50
C VAL A 897 42.63 -14.76 -10.02
N ASP A 898 43.52 -14.22 -10.85
CA ASP A 898 43.29 -12.94 -11.53
C ASP A 898 42.30 -13.10 -12.69
N ALA A 899 41.46 -12.09 -12.92
CA ALA A 899 40.47 -12.12 -13.98
C ALA A 899 41.11 -11.77 -15.33
N VAL A 900 41.64 -12.79 -16.00
CA VAL A 900 42.31 -12.66 -17.30
C VAL A 900 41.60 -13.52 -18.34
N THR A 901 41.31 -12.94 -19.50
CA THR A 901 40.76 -13.68 -20.66
C THR A 901 41.78 -14.69 -21.20
N LYS A 902 41.32 -15.68 -21.97
CA LYS A 902 42.17 -16.75 -22.52
C LYS A 902 43.32 -16.24 -23.41
N ASP A 903 43.14 -15.09 -24.04
CA ASP A 903 44.11 -14.40 -24.91
C ASP A 903 44.83 -13.23 -24.20
N GLY A 904 44.69 -13.09 -22.88
CA GLY A 904 45.57 -12.26 -22.05
C GLY A 904 45.07 -10.86 -21.70
N SER A 905 43.86 -10.47 -22.09
CA SER A 905 43.26 -9.20 -21.64
C SER A 905 42.85 -9.29 -20.16
N VAL A 906 43.32 -8.35 -19.35
CA VAL A 906 43.13 -8.31 -17.89
C VAL A 906 41.94 -7.41 -17.53
N LEU A 907 41.07 -7.88 -16.64
CA LEU A 907 40.01 -7.11 -16.01
C LEU A 907 40.29 -6.99 -14.50
N HIS A 908 40.25 -5.77 -13.98
CA HIS A 908 40.36 -5.48 -12.56
C HIS A 908 38.96 -5.45 -11.96
N LEU A 909 38.65 -6.47 -11.16
CA LEU A 909 37.34 -6.62 -10.53
C LEU A 909 37.38 -6.09 -9.09
N ALA A 910 36.82 -4.90 -8.88
CA ALA A 910 36.62 -4.28 -7.58
C ALA A 910 35.20 -4.56 -7.05
N SER A 911 34.95 -4.24 -5.78
CA SER A 911 33.63 -4.39 -5.18
C SER A 911 32.96 -3.05 -4.88
N ASN A 912 31.65 -3.02 -5.07
CA ASN A 912 30.76 -2.03 -4.46
C ASN A 912 30.47 -2.47 -3.03
N ILE A 913 30.62 -1.57 -2.06
CA ILE A 913 30.32 -1.83 -0.65
C ILE A 913 29.55 -0.66 -0.05
N SER A 914 28.81 -0.93 1.02
CA SER A 914 28.14 0.07 1.86
C SER A 914 28.52 -0.08 3.34
N SER A 915 29.22 -1.17 3.71
CA SER A 915 29.68 -1.41 5.07
C SER A 915 31.01 -2.17 5.11
N VAL A 916 31.65 -2.18 6.28
CA VAL A 916 32.90 -2.91 6.54
C VAL A 916 32.71 -4.43 6.46
N LYS A 917 31.50 -4.95 6.75
CA LYS A 917 31.19 -6.38 6.62
C LYS A 917 31.18 -6.82 5.16
N GLU A 918 30.61 -5.99 4.27
CA GLU A 918 30.62 -6.26 2.84
C GLU A 918 32.04 -6.25 2.27
N LEU A 919 32.92 -5.42 2.82
CA LEU A 919 34.35 -5.44 2.49
C LEU A 919 35.01 -6.79 2.83
N ASP A 920 34.74 -7.34 4.01
CA ASP A 920 35.31 -8.64 4.40
C ASP A 920 34.86 -9.77 3.43
N LEU A 921 33.60 -9.74 3.00
CA LEU A 921 33.08 -10.66 1.98
C LEU A 921 33.73 -10.43 0.60
N ALA A 922 33.90 -9.17 0.19
CA ALA A 922 34.53 -8.81 -1.07
C ALA A 922 35.98 -9.29 -1.14
N LEU A 923 36.76 -9.08 -0.07
CA LEU A 923 38.13 -9.56 0.04
C LEU A 923 38.20 -11.09 -0.01
N LYS A 924 37.26 -11.78 0.66
CA LYS A 924 37.15 -13.25 0.61
C LYS A 924 36.84 -13.78 -0.80
N HIS A 925 36.10 -13.02 -1.61
CA HIS A 925 35.84 -13.34 -3.02
C HIS A 925 36.94 -12.86 -3.98
N GLY A 926 38.01 -12.26 -3.45
CA GLY A 926 39.17 -11.84 -4.22
C GLY A 926 38.95 -10.56 -5.03
N ALA A 927 38.18 -9.61 -4.48
CA ALA A 927 38.10 -8.26 -5.01
C ALA A 927 39.49 -7.59 -5.02
N LYS A 928 39.75 -6.78 -6.05
CA LYS A 928 40.97 -5.98 -6.22
C LYS A 928 40.68 -4.51 -5.88
N GLY A 929 40.24 -4.28 -4.65
CA GLY A 929 39.90 -2.97 -4.11
C GLY A 929 38.41 -2.70 -4.07
N VAL A 930 38.07 -1.45 -3.78
CA VAL A 930 36.70 -0.95 -3.67
C VAL A 930 36.52 0.12 -4.75
N GLY A 931 35.70 -0.16 -5.76
CA GLY A 931 35.44 0.77 -6.85
C GLY A 931 34.25 1.69 -6.59
N LEU A 932 33.47 1.41 -5.54
CA LEU A 932 32.44 2.29 -5.03
C LEU A 932 32.17 1.96 -3.56
N PHE A 933 32.54 2.87 -2.66
CA PHE A 933 32.03 2.88 -1.29
C PHE A 933 30.86 3.88 -1.20
N ARG A 934 29.67 3.33 -0.99
CA ARG A 934 28.43 4.07 -0.75
C ARG A 934 28.42 4.60 0.67
N THR A 935 28.37 5.92 0.81
CA THR A 935 28.45 6.59 2.12
C THR A 935 27.10 6.80 2.76
N GLU A 936 25.99 6.63 2.04
CA GLU A 936 24.63 6.95 2.50
C GLU A 936 24.27 6.16 3.77
N PHE A 937 24.74 4.92 3.88
CA PHE A 937 24.48 4.06 5.01
C PHE A 937 25.05 4.62 6.34
N LEU A 938 26.09 5.46 6.29
CA LEU A 938 26.60 6.17 7.47
C LEU A 938 25.66 7.27 7.97
N TYR A 939 24.73 7.69 7.12
CA TYR A 939 23.77 8.76 7.40
C TYR A 939 22.38 8.17 7.72
N MET A 940 22.05 6.98 7.22
CA MET A 940 20.77 6.33 7.48
C MET A 940 20.68 5.73 8.89
N ASP A 941 19.45 5.49 9.36
CA ASP A 941 19.14 4.84 10.65
C ASP A 941 19.73 5.55 11.89
N ARG A 942 19.65 6.89 11.88
CA ARG A 942 20.25 7.79 12.88
C ARG A 942 19.34 8.97 13.15
N ALA A 943 19.59 9.69 14.25
CA ALA A 943 18.87 10.92 14.61
C ALA A 943 19.62 12.22 14.27
N THR A 944 20.90 12.13 13.88
CA THR A 944 21.76 13.29 13.60
C THR A 944 22.81 12.97 12.55
N PHE A 945 23.29 13.99 11.83
CA PHE A 945 24.39 13.85 10.88
C PHE A 945 25.67 13.29 11.54
N PRO A 946 26.36 12.33 10.91
CA PRO A 946 27.61 11.78 11.43
C PRO A 946 28.71 12.84 11.41
N GLY A 947 29.41 12.99 12.54
CA GLY A 947 30.51 13.95 12.66
C GLY A 947 31.77 13.52 11.91
N GLU A 948 32.72 14.45 11.72
CA GLU A 948 33.99 14.21 11.01
C GLU A 948 34.75 12.99 11.56
N GLN A 949 34.86 12.87 12.88
CA GLN A 949 35.65 11.81 13.53
C GLN A 949 35.06 10.43 13.28
N GLU A 950 33.74 10.30 13.33
CA GLU A 950 33.04 9.04 13.09
C GLU A 950 33.17 8.60 11.64
N GLN A 951 32.95 9.52 10.69
CA GLN A 951 33.16 9.25 9.27
C GLN A 951 34.62 8.84 9.00
N TYR A 952 35.58 9.54 9.60
CA TYR A 952 37.01 9.23 9.48
C TYR A 952 37.33 7.81 9.95
N GLU A 953 36.78 7.36 11.08
CA GLU A 953 37.06 6.02 11.62
C GLU A 953 36.61 4.91 10.65
N VAL A 954 35.44 5.07 10.03
CA VAL A 954 34.94 4.11 9.06
C VAL A 954 35.77 4.14 7.77
N TYR A 955 36.03 5.33 7.22
CA TYR A 955 36.83 5.48 6.00
C TYR A 955 38.26 4.96 6.20
N ARG A 956 38.88 5.24 7.36
CA ARG A 956 40.21 4.73 7.71
C ARG A 956 40.22 3.21 7.77
N LEU A 957 39.23 2.60 8.44
CA LEU A 957 39.16 1.15 8.58
C LEU A 957 39.04 0.44 7.23
N VAL A 958 38.24 1.00 6.31
CA VAL A 958 38.12 0.49 4.93
C VAL A 958 39.47 0.62 4.20
N ALA A 959 40.13 1.78 4.30
CA ALA A 959 41.42 2.03 3.66
C ALA A 959 42.56 1.13 4.18
N GLU A 960 42.60 0.85 5.48
CA GLU A 960 43.59 -0.03 6.11
C GLU A 960 43.38 -1.50 5.69
N LYS A 961 42.12 -1.96 5.66
CA LYS A 961 41.77 -3.36 5.34
C LYS A 961 42.04 -3.74 3.88
N THR A 962 41.98 -2.79 2.95
CA THR A 962 42.25 -3.06 1.52
C THR A 962 43.74 -3.19 1.20
N ALA A 963 44.63 -3.06 2.19
CA ALA A 963 46.07 -3.34 2.10
C ALA A 963 46.77 -2.66 0.90
N GLY A 964 46.46 -1.38 0.67
CA GLY A 964 47.05 -0.56 -0.39
C GLY A 964 46.33 -0.64 -1.75
N GLN A 965 45.26 -1.42 -1.89
CA GLN A 965 44.38 -1.36 -3.05
C GLN A 965 43.52 -0.09 -3.01
N SER A 966 43.09 0.39 -4.19
CA SER A 966 42.30 1.61 -4.30
C SER A 966 40.92 1.49 -3.65
N VAL A 967 40.51 2.53 -2.94
CA VAL A 967 39.19 2.70 -2.34
C VAL A 967 38.57 3.98 -2.87
N VAL A 968 37.58 3.86 -3.75
CA VAL A 968 36.83 5.00 -4.27
C VAL A 968 35.65 5.28 -3.34
N ILE A 969 35.72 6.39 -2.60
CA ILE A 969 34.64 6.83 -1.70
C ILE A 969 33.77 7.84 -2.43
N ARG A 970 32.49 7.50 -2.59
CA ARG A 970 31.51 8.41 -3.18
C ARG A 970 30.98 9.33 -2.09
N THR A 971 30.98 10.64 -2.35
CA THR A 971 30.35 11.60 -1.43
C THR A 971 28.85 11.38 -1.37
N LEU A 972 28.20 11.99 -0.40
CA LEU A 972 26.81 11.71 -0.05
C LEU A 972 25.84 11.85 -1.24
N ASP A 973 25.15 10.76 -1.62
CA ASP A 973 24.08 10.72 -2.62
C ASP A 973 22.76 10.30 -1.98
N ILE A 974 22.14 11.27 -1.31
CA ILE A 974 20.79 11.22 -0.73
C ILE A 974 19.82 12.12 -1.53
N GLY A 975 18.52 11.93 -1.34
CA GLY A 975 17.47 12.50 -2.19
C GLY A 975 16.98 11.50 -3.25
N GLY A 976 15.79 11.70 -3.79
CA GLY A 976 15.10 10.66 -4.57
C GLY A 976 14.28 9.73 -3.67
N ASP A 977 14.62 8.44 -3.70
CA ASP A 977 14.04 7.35 -2.89
C ASP A 977 14.62 7.27 -1.46
N LYS A 978 15.72 7.98 -1.19
CA LYS A 978 16.49 7.88 0.06
C LYS A 978 16.31 9.13 0.92
N GLN A 979 15.43 9.03 1.91
CA GLN A 979 15.15 10.11 2.88
C GLN A 979 15.90 9.88 4.20
N LEU A 980 16.20 10.98 4.90
CA LEU A 980 16.80 10.96 6.24
C LEU A 980 15.80 11.59 7.22
N ASP A 981 15.37 10.85 8.23
CA ASP A 981 14.30 11.30 9.16
C ASP A 981 14.62 12.60 9.91
N TYR A 982 15.91 12.92 10.06
CA TYR A 982 16.42 14.10 10.77
C TYR A 982 16.86 15.25 9.85
N PHE A 983 16.69 15.09 8.53
CA PHE A 983 17.01 16.12 7.55
C PHE A 983 15.80 16.36 6.65
N GLU A 984 15.08 17.43 6.95
CA GLU A 984 13.90 17.83 6.19
C GLU A 984 14.31 18.28 4.78
N LEU A 985 14.10 17.40 3.81
CA LEU A 985 14.14 17.74 2.40
C LEU A 985 12.79 18.37 2.00
N PRO A 986 12.79 19.44 1.19
CA PRO A 986 11.53 19.98 0.67
C PRO A 986 10.79 18.93 -0.15
N GLU A 987 9.45 18.93 -0.11
CA GLU A 987 8.67 18.07 -1.01
C GLU A 987 8.90 18.49 -2.47
N GLU A 988 9.19 17.51 -3.32
CA GLU A 988 9.43 17.70 -4.75
C GLU A 988 8.52 16.79 -5.55
N ASP A 989 7.94 17.32 -6.64
CA ASP A 989 7.12 16.52 -7.57
C ASP A 989 7.92 15.35 -8.18
N ASN A 990 9.23 15.53 -8.37
CA ASN A 990 10.11 14.54 -8.98
C ASN A 990 11.45 14.46 -8.23
N PRO A 991 11.51 13.73 -7.10
CA PRO A 991 12.71 13.64 -6.27
C PRO A 991 13.96 13.14 -7.01
N PHE A 992 13.79 12.25 -8.01
CA PHE A 992 14.91 11.79 -8.84
C PHE A 992 15.51 12.88 -9.74
N LEU A 993 14.75 13.91 -10.10
CA LEU A 993 15.23 15.03 -10.93
C LEU A 993 15.63 16.27 -10.11
N GLY A 994 15.34 16.28 -8.80
CA GLY A 994 15.39 17.45 -7.94
C GLY A 994 16.64 17.59 -7.07
N TYR A 995 16.45 18.04 -5.84
CA TYR A 995 17.47 18.42 -4.86
C TYR A 995 18.09 17.18 -4.20
N ARG A 996 19.10 16.61 -4.88
CA ARG A 996 19.82 15.40 -4.45
C ARG A 996 21.33 15.49 -4.59
N ALA A 997 22.04 14.65 -3.84
CA ALA A 997 23.46 14.34 -4.01
C ALA A 997 24.39 15.57 -3.98
N ILE A 998 25.17 15.82 -5.04
CA ILE A 998 26.09 16.97 -5.09
C ILE A 998 25.36 18.31 -4.97
N ARG A 999 24.09 18.39 -5.39
CA ARG A 999 23.29 19.62 -5.27
C ARG A 999 23.02 19.98 -3.81
N ILE A 1000 22.69 18.97 -2.99
CA ILE A 1000 22.61 19.12 -1.53
C ILE A 1000 23.98 19.51 -0.97
N SER A 1001 25.05 18.85 -1.44
CA SER A 1001 26.41 19.07 -0.94
C SER A 1001 26.93 20.49 -1.22
N LEU A 1002 26.60 21.07 -2.37
CA LEU A 1002 26.98 22.43 -2.76
C LEU A 1002 26.15 23.50 -2.06
N ASP A 1003 24.87 23.22 -1.77
CA ASP A 1003 24.01 24.11 -1.00
C ASP A 1003 24.36 24.06 0.52
N ARG A 1004 24.58 22.86 1.05
CA ARG A 1004 24.98 22.59 2.45
C ARG A 1004 26.47 22.30 2.57
N LYS A 1005 27.28 23.33 2.29
CA LYS A 1005 28.75 23.26 2.30
C LYS A 1005 29.33 22.81 3.65
N ASP A 1006 28.63 23.07 4.75
CA ASP A 1006 29.00 22.60 6.09
C ASP A 1006 29.05 21.07 6.20
N LEU A 1007 28.01 20.41 5.70
CA LEU A 1007 27.91 18.94 5.66
C LEU A 1007 28.95 18.36 4.70
N PHE A 1008 29.10 18.98 3.53
CA PHE A 1008 30.02 18.51 2.51
C PHE A 1008 31.48 18.63 2.97
N LYS A 1009 31.88 19.80 3.50
CA LYS A 1009 33.23 20.02 4.04
C LYS A 1009 33.55 19.05 5.17
N THR A 1010 32.58 18.72 6.03
CA THR A 1010 32.74 17.70 7.09
C THR A 1010 33.10 16.33 6.51
N GLN A 1011 32.37 15.89 5.48
CA GLN A 1011 32.63 14.62 4.81
C GLN A 1011 33.98 14.61 4.07
N LEU A 1012 34.28 15.66 3.28
CA LEU A 1012 35.54 15.77 2.55
C LEU A 1012 36.75 15.75 3.49
N THR A 1013 36.65 16.44 4.62
CA THR A 1013 37.69 16.45 5.65
C THR A 1013 37.93 15.05 6.21
N ALA A 1014 36.88 14.29 6.50
CA ALA A 1014 37.00 12.92 6.98
C ALA A 1014 37.65 11.99 5.95
N ILE A 1015 37.30 12.13 4.66
CA ILE A 1015 37.89 11.35 3.56
C ILE A 1015 39.38 11.71 3.39
N LEU A 1016 39.72 13.00 3.40
CA LEU A 1016 41.11 13.47 3.34
C LEU A 1016 41.94 12.89 4.48
N ARG A 1017 41.45 12.91 5.72
CA ARG A 1017 42.17 12.29 6.85
C ARG A 1017 42.37 10.78 6.65
N ALA A 1018 41.38 10.08 6.09
CA ALA A 1018 41.47 8.65 5.83
C ALA A 1018 42.49 8.30 4.73
N SER A 1019 42.74 9.22 3.79
CA SER A 1019 43.74 9.04 2.73
C SER A 1019 45.18 8.88 3.25
N ALA A 1020 45.47 9.33 4.48
CA ALA A 1020 46.77 9.08 5.11
C ALA A 1020 47.00 7.58 5.46
N ALA A 1021 45.94 6.77 5.52
CA ALA A 1021 46.00 5.37 5.93
C ALA A 1021 46.01 4.37 4.76
N GLY A 1022 45.70 4.80 3.53
CA GLY A 1022 45.64 3.93 2.36
C GLY A 1022 45.34 4.68 1.07
N ASN A 1023 45.23 3.96 -0.05
CA ASN A 1023 44.97 4.54 -1.38
C ASN A 1023 43.48 4.89 -1.53
N VAL A 1024 43.09 6.07 -1.06
CA VAL A 1024 41.71 6.58 -1.10
C VAL A 1024 41.55 7.53 -2.29
N LYS A 1025 40.40 7.45 -2.98
CA LYS A 1025 39.98 8.38 -4.03
C LYS A 1025 38.62 8.97 -3.69
N ILE A 1026 38.36 10.21 -4.11
CA ILE A 1026 37.06 10.89 -3.94
C ILE A 1026 36.28 10.78 -5.24
N MET A 1027 34.96 10.55 -5.16
CA MET A 1027 34.08 10.59 -6.31
C MET A 1027 32.81 11.39 -6.03
N TYR A 1028 32.51 12.38 -6.88
CA TYR A 1028 31.29 13.18 -6.79
C TYR A 1028 30.14 12.56 -7.63
N PRO A 1029 28.96 12.32 -7.02
CA PRO A 1029 27.75 11.89 -7.72
C PRO A 1029 27.02 13.05 -8.42
N MET A 1030 26.16 12.77 -9.39
CA MET A 1030 25.19 13.67 -10.00
C MET A 1030 25.75 14.96 -10.62
N ILE A 1031 27.04 14.98 -10.97
CA ILE A 1031 27.67 16.11 -11.68
C ILE A 1031 27.04 16.23 -13.07
N SER A 1032 26.58 17.42 -13.41
CA SER A 1032 25.93 17.74 -14.68
C SER A 1032 26.61 18.88 -15.45
N SER A 1033 27.46 19.68 -14.78
CA SER A 1033 28.22 20.78 -15.39
C SER A 1033 29.66 20.87 -14.87
N VAL A 1034 30.52 21.60 -15.58
CA VAL A 1034 31.92 21.83 -15.18
C VAL A 1034 32.00 22.73 -13.94
N GLU A 1035 31.08 23.69 -13.83
CA GLU A 1035 30.98 24.61 -12.70
C GLU A 1035 30.72 23.88 -11.39
N GLU A 1036 29.84 22.87 -11.38
CA GLU A 1036 29.57 22.04 -10.20
C GLU A 1036 30.84 21.31 -9.73
N LEU A 1037 31.65 20.79 -10.66
CA LEU A 1037 32.92 20.13 -10.35
C LEU A 1037 33.97 21.13 -9.82
N GLN A 1038 34.08 22.30 -10.44
CA GLN A 1038 35.00 23.34 -9.98
C GLN A 1038 34.64 23.84 -8.58
N GLU A 1039 33.36 24.08 -8.30
CA GLU A 1039 32.88 24.49 -6.98
C GLU A 1039 33.12 23.40 -5.92
N ALA A 1040 32.88 22.13 -6.23
CA ALA A 1040 33.17 21.03 -5.32
C ALA A 1040 34.67 20.93 -5.01
N ASN A 1041 35.53 21.12 -6.02
CA ASN A 1041 36.99 21.13 -5.86
C ASN A 1041 37.49 22.35 -5.08
N GLU A 1042 36.78 23.49 -5.11
CA GLU A 1042 37.07 24.63 -4.24
C GLU A 1042 36.84 24.28 -2.77
N ILE A 1043 35.71 23.67 -2.44
CA ILE A 1043 35.39 23.26 -1.06
C ILE A 1043 36.38 22.18 -0.57
N LEU A 1044 36.82 21.28 -1.46
CA LEU A 1044 37.88 20.32 -1.15
C LEU A 1044 39.20 21.01 -0.78
N ARG A 1045 39.61 22.03 -1.54
CA ARG A 1045 40.81 22.83 -1.25
C ARG A 1045 40.69 23.58 0.08
N GLU A 1046 39.50 24.07 0.42
CA GLU A 1046 39.25 24.64 1.75
C GLU A 1046 39.42 23.60 2.86
N ALA A 1047 38.90 22.38 2.68
CA ALA A 1047 39.06 21.29 3.65
C ALA A 1047 40.54 20.89 3.84
N MET A 1048 41.33 20.89 2.76
CA MET A 1048 42.78 20.68 2.82
C MET A 1048 43.49 21.77 3.63
N SER A 1049 43.14 23.05 3.40
CA SER A 1049 43.69 24.17 4.17
C SER A 1049 43.35 24.06 5.67
N ASP A 1050 42.13 23.67 6.02
CA ASP A 1050 41.72 23.43 7.42
C ASP A 1050 42.53 22.29 8.07
N LEU A 1051 42.95 21.28 7.31
CA LEU A 1051 43.79 20.19 7.81
C LEU A 1051 45.26 20.64 7.97
N ASP A 1052 45.77 21.46 7.06
CA ASP A 1052 47.10 22.08 7.17
C ASP A 1052 47.20 22.95 8.43
N GLU A 1053 46.18 23.77 8.71
CA GLU A 1053 46.10 24.60 9.92
C GLU A 1053 46.05 23.76 11.20
N ARG A 1054 45.32 22.62 11.17
CA ARG A 1054 45.24 21.66 12.28
C ARG A 1054 46.45 20.72 12.36
N GLN A 1055 47.37 20.76 11.40
CA GLN A 1055 48.54 19.87 11.29
C GLN A 1055 48.17 18.38 11.28
N LEU A 1056 47.06 18.03 10.62
CA LEU A 1056 46.62 16.65 10.45
C LEU A 1056 47.09 16.09 9.10
N PRO A 1057 47.62 14.85 9.05
CA PRO A 1057 48.12 14.27 7.81
C PRO A 1057 46.96 13.86 6.87
N TYR A 1058 47.18 14.07 5.57
CA TYR A 1058 46.36 13.61 4.46
C TYR A 1058 47.24 13.46 3.19
N ASP A 1059 46.71 12.85 2.13
CA ASP A 1059 47.36 12.81 0.81
C ASP A 1059 47.05 14.10 0.02
N PRO A 1060 48.05 14.98 -0.23
CA PRO A 1060 47.85 16.21 -1.00
C PRO A 1060 47.62 15.96 -2.51
N HIS A 1061 47.81 14.73 -2.98
CA HIS A 1061 47.60 14.32 -4.37
C HIS A 1061 46.46 13.31 -4.51
N ILE A 1062 45.52 13.32 -3.57
CA ILE A 1062 44.32 12.50 -3.63
C ILE A 1062 43.60 12.70 -4.97
N GLN A 1063 43.26 11.60 -5.63
CA GLN A 1063 42.57 11.65 -6.92
C GLN A 1063 41.08 11.93 -6.73
N VAL A 1064 40.56 12.86 -7.53
CA VAL A 1064 39.15 13.26 -7.54
C VAL A 1064 38.52 12.89 -8.88
N GLY A 1065 37.50 12.05 -8.84
CA GLY A 1065 36.73 11.66 -10.01
C GLY A 1065 35.27 12.07 -9.91
N ILE A 1066 34.54 11.79 -10.97
CA ILE A 1066 33.09 12.02 -11.04
C ILE A 1066 32.35 10.77 -11.48
N MET A 1067 31.12 10.64 -11.01
CA MET A 1067 30.21 9.62 -11.52
C MET A 1067 29.51 10.14 -12.79
N ILE A 1068 29.73 9.47 -13.92
CA ILE A 1068 29.01 9.76 -15.16
C ILE A 1068 27.69 8.99 -15.13
N GLU A 1069 26.65 9.67 -14.68
CA GLU A 1069 25.33 9.08 -14.50
C GLU A 1069 24.17 9.93 -15.02
N VAL A 1070 24.42 11.17 -15.43
CA VAL A 1070 23.42 12.03 -16.08
C VAL A 1070 23.77 12.24 -17.56
N PRO A 1071 22.77 12.31 -18.46
CA PRO A 1071 23.01 12.51 -19.89
C PRO A 1071 23.79 13.79 -20.20
N ALA A 1072 23.60 14.85 -19.42
CA ALA A 1072 24.34 16.10 -19.56
C ALA A 1072 25.86 15.87 -19.43
N ALA A 1073 26.29 15.14 -18.40
CA ALA A 1073 27.70 14.81 -18.19
C ALA A 1073 28.30 13.97 -19.33
N VAL A 1074 27.52 13.07 -19.92
CA VAL A 1074 27.97 12.33 -21.11
C VAL A 1074 28.24 13.28 -22.28
N MET A 1075 27.36 14.27 -22.49
CA MET A 1075 27.45 15.20 -23.62
C MET A 1075 28.63 16.18 -23.52
N ILE A 1076 29.12 16.43 -22.31
CA ILE A 1076 30.28 17.30 -22.04
C ILE A 1076 31.44 16.53 -21.38
N ALA A 1077 31.50 15.21 -21.59
CA ALA A 1077 32.49 14.35 -20.95
C ALA A 1077 33.93 14.73 -21.31
N ASP A 1078 34.15 15.28 -22.50
CA ASP A 1078 35.43 15.83 -22.95
C ASP A 1078 35.89 17.02 -22.09
N LEU A 1079 34.98 17.94 -21.76
CA LEU A 1079 35.26 19.09 -20.90
C LEU A 1079 35.46 18.66 -19.44
N LEU A 1080 34.63 17.75 -18.93
CA LEU A 1080 34.75 17.23 -17.57
C LEU A 1080 36.05 16.44 -17.37
N ALA A 1081 36.58 15.80 -18.42
CA ALA A 1081 37.81 15.03 -18.36
C ALA A 1081 39.07 15.91 -18.24
N GLU A 1082 38.98 17.21 -18.51
CA GLU A 1082 40.08 18.16 -18.27
C GLU A 1082 40.23 18.51 -16.77
N GLU A 1083 39.19 18.31 -15.97
CA GLU A 1083 39.11 18.73 -14.56
C GLU A 1083 39.03 17.55 -13.57
N ALA A 1084 38.67 16.35 -14.02
CA ALA A 1084 38.58 15.14 -13.20
C ALA A 1084 39.74 14.17 -13.45
N ASP A 1085 40.25 13.53 -12.41
CA ASP A 1085 41.35 12.55 -12.51
C ASP A 1085 40.89 11.18 -13.06
N PHE A 1086 39.60 10.85 -12.89
CA PHE A 1086 39.00 9.61 -13.39
C PHE A 1086 37.48 9.69 -13.50
N PHE A 1087 36.89 8.80 -14.29
CA PHE A 1087 35.44 8.61 -14.38
C PHE A 1087 34.99 7.26 -13.83
N SER A 1088 33.79 7.24 -13.25
CA SER A 1088 33.07 5.99 -12.98
C SER A 1088 31.66 6.08 -13.56
N ILE A 1089 31.28 5.11 -14.40
CA ILE A 1089 29.95 5.11 -15.01
C ILE A 1089 28.94 4.49 -14.04
N GLY A 1090 27.97 5.30 -13.61
CA GLY A 1090 26.81 4.89 -12.85
C GLY A 1090 25.69 4.44 -13.79
N THR A 1091 25.75 3.22 -14.31
CA THR A 1091 24.78 2.74 -15.33
C THR A 1091 23.34 2.72 -14.83
N ASN A 1092 23.16 2.59 -13.52
CA ASN A 1092 21.86 2.57 -12.86
C ASN A 1092 21.03 3.83 -13.17
N ASP A 1093 21.53 4.98 -12.72
CA ASP A 1093 20.92 6.28 -12.91
C ASP A 1093 21.05 6.76 -14.37
N LEU A 1094 22.15 6.40 -15.07
CA LEU A 1094 22.30 6.74 -16.49
C LEU A 1094 21.17 6.14 -17.34
N VAL A 1095 20.86 4.85 -17.20
CA VAL A 1095 19.76 4.22 -17.95
C VAL A 1095 18.43 4.88 -17.62
N GLN A 1096 18.18 5.18 -16.33
CA GLN A 1096 16.96 5.84 -15.88
C GLN A 1096 16.77 7.21 -16.53
N TYR A 1097 17.78 8.08 -16.54
CA TYR A 1097 17.66 9.41 -17.13
C TYR A 1097 17.71 9.41 -18.66
N VAL A 1098 18.44 8.49 -19.28
CA VAL A 1098 18.49 8.37 -20.74
C VAL A 1098 17.16 7.89 -21.31
N LEU A 1099 16.49 6.97 -20.61
CA LEU A 1099 15.20 6.43 -21.04
C LEU A 1099 14.00 7.17 -20.44
N ALA A 1100 14.23 8.05 -19.46
CA ALA A 1100 13.19 8.68 -18.63
C ALA A 1100 12.25 7.64 -17.98
N VAL A 1101 12.83 6.57 -17.42
CA VAL A 1101 12.10 5.47 -16.78
C VAL A 1101 12.57 5.32 -15.34
N ASP A 1102 11.68 5.56 -14.39
CA ASP A 1102 11.90 5.22 -12.99
C ASP A 1102 11.79 3.69 -12.81
N ARG A 1103 12.90 3.06 -12.42
CA ARG A 1103 12.96 1.61 -12.18
C ARG A 1103 12.18 1.14 -10.95
N MET A 1104 11.85 2.05 -10.02
CA MET A 1104 11.03 1.75 -8.85
C MET A 1104 9.53 1.85 -9.15
N ASN A 1105 9.16 2.47 -10.28
CA ASN A 1105 7.78 2.52 -10.73
C ASN A 1105 7.38 1.21 -11.40
N GLU A 1106 6.62 0.37 -10.68
CA GLU A 1106 6.21 -0.97 -11.14
C GLU A 1106 5.48 -0.97 -12.50
N GLN A 1107 4.77 0.11 -12.85
CA GLN A 1107 4.02 0.19 -14.11
C GLN A 1107 4.95 0.27 -15.33
N ILE A 1108 6.08 0.96 -15.20
CA ILE A 1108 7.00 1.25 -16.31
C ILE A 1108 8.39 0.61 -16.14
N ALA A 1109 8.66 -0.07 -15.03
CA ALA A 1109 9.94 -0.75 -14.77
C ALA A 1109 10.34 -1.73 -15.88
N HIS A 1110 9.38 -2.33 -16.58
CA HIS A 1110 9.62 -3.20 -17.73
C HIS A 1110 10.27 -2.49 -18.94
N MET A 1111 10.21 -1.15 -18.99
CA MET A 1111 10.84 -0.30 -20.02
C MET A 1111 12.28 0.07 -19.66
N TYR A 1112 12.77 -0.28 -18.47
CA TYR A 1112 14.15 -0.06 -18.06
C TYR A 1112 15.07 -1.06 -18.78
N HIS A 1113 15.74 -0.61 -19.85
CA HIS A 1113 16.59 -1.45 -20.68
C HIS A 1113 18.06 -1.01 -20.64
N PRO A 1114 18.92 -1.68 -19.84
CA PRO A 1114 20.35 -1.36 -19.73
C PRO A 1114 21.11 -1.44 -21.06
N TYR A 1115 20.69 -2.34 -21.95
CA TYR A 1115 21.32 -2.60 -23.24
C TYR A 1115 20.72 -1.76 -24.39
N HIS A 1116 19.95 -0.73 -24.07
CA HIS A 1116 19.35 0.14 -25.08
C HIS A 1116 20.43 0.81 -25.96
N PRO A 1117 20.25 0.90 -27.29
CA PRO A 1117 21.25 1.47 -28.19
C PRO A 1117 21.72 2.89 -27.82
N ALA A 1118 20.81 3.72 -27.28
CA ALA A 1118 21.17 5.05 -26.80
C ALA A 1118 22.15 5.00 -25.61
N VAL A 1119 21.91 4.09 -24.66
CA VAL A 1119 22.80 3.88 -23.50
C VAL A 1119 24.16 3.40 -23.99
N LEU A 1120 24.22 2.39 -24.87
CA LEU A 1120 25.49 1.91 -25.40
C LEU A 1120 26.29 3.00 -26.14
N ARG A 1121 25.63 3.84 -26.93
CA ARG A 1121 26.28 4.97 -27.61
C ARG A 1121 26.83 5.98 -26.62
N MET A 1122 26.10 6.26 -25.54
CA MET A 1122 26.55 7.14 -24.47
C MET A 1122 27.75 6.55 -23.72
N LEU A 1123 27.74 5.26 -23.39
CA LEU A 1123 28.90 4.56 -22.81
C LEU A 1123 30.14 4.74 -23.68
N ARG A 1124 30.01 4.51 -25.00
CA ARG A 1124 31.11 4.69 -25.94
C ARG A 1124 31.63 6.14 -25.97
N ALA A 1125 30.74 7.13 -26.03
CA ALA A 1125 31.14 8.53 -26.04
C ALA A 1125 31.90 8.93 -24.77
N THR A 1126 31.43 8.50 -23.59
CA THR A 1126 32.12 8.74 -22.31
C THR A 1126 33.51 8.09 -22.28
N VAL A 1127 33.63 6.85 -22.76
CA VAL A 1127 34.90 6.12 -22.80
C VAL A 1127 35.90 6.76 -23.76
N GLU A 1128 35.44 7.16 -24.95
CA GLU A 1128 36.27 7.87 -25.93
C GLU A 1128 36.79 9.20 -25.38
N ALA A 1129 35.95 9.97 -24.67
CA ALA A 1129 36.36 11.21 -24.00
C ALA A 1129 37.44 10.95 -22.94
N ALA A 1130 37.22 9.97 -22.04
CA ALA A 1130 38.19 9.62 -20.99
C ALA A 1130 39.54 9.17 -21.58
N HIS A 1131 39.53 8.29 -22.58
CA HIS A 1131 40.75 7.81 -23.23
C HIS A 1131 41.48 8.93 -23.99
N THR A 1132 40.74 9.88 -24.58
CA THR A 1132 41.34 11.03 -25.28
C THR A 1132 42.04 11.97 -24.30
N ALA A 1133 41.46 12.20 -23.13
CA ALA A 1133 42.07 12.98 -22.06
C ALA A 1133 43.19 12.22 -21.31
N GLY A 1134 43.22 10.89 -21.43
CA GLY A 1134 44.21 10.03 -20.76
C GLY A 1134 43.90 9.77 -19.29
N ILE A 1135 42.64 9.89 -18.88
CA ILE A 1135 42.16 9.62 -17.51
C ILE A 1135 41.62 8.19 -17.38
N ASP A 1136 41.64 7.66 -16.16
CA ASP A 1136 41.12 6.33 -15.87
C ASP A 1136 39.58 6.29 -15.98
N ILE A 1137 39.03 5.18 -16.45
CA ILE A 1137 37.58 4.95 -16.49
C ILE A 1137 37.19 3.60 -15.87
N SER A 1138 36.09 3.60 -15.14
CA SER A 1138 35.52 2.42 -14.48
C SER A 1138 33.99 2.37 -14.61
N VAL A 1139 33.37 1.25 -14.24
CA VAL A 1139 31.91 1.10 -14.18
C VAL A 1139 31.52 0.56 -12.81
N CYS A 1140 30.58 1.21 -12.12
CA CYS A 1140 30.11 0.79 -10.80
C CYS A 1140 28.60 0.49 -10.72
N GLY A 1141 27.83 0.71 -11.80
CA GLY A 1141 26.43 0.30 -11.85
C GLY A 1141 26.23 -1.21 -12.01
N GLU A 1142 25.00 -1.70 -11.88
CA GLU A 1142 24.70 -3.14 -11.83
C GLU A 1142 25.10 -3.89 -13.10
N MET A 1143 25.10 -3.19 -14.24
CA MET A 1143 25.58 -3.71 -15.51
C MET A 1143 27.03 -4.19 -15.44
N ALA A 1144 27.88 -3.69 -14.54
CA ALA A 1144 29.24 -4.22 -14.35
C ALA A 1144 29.27 -5.67 -13.81
N GLY A 1145 28.23 -6.07 -13.08
CA GLY A 1145 28.07 -7.41 -12.51
C GLY A 1145 27.35 -8.41 -13.42
N ASP A 1146 26.87 -7.99 -14.59
CA ASP A 1146 26.19 -8.86 -15.55
C ASP A 1146 27.22 -9.60 -16.43
N GLU A 1147 27.15 -10.92 -16.46
CA GLU A 1147 28.03 -11.74 -17.31
C GLU A 1147 27.84 -11.42 -18.81
N ARG A 1148 26.64 -10.98 -19.22
CA ARG A 1148 26.30 -10.61 -20.61
C ARG A 1148 27.01 -9.36 -21.09
N SER A 1149 27.43 -8.46 -20.21
CA SER A 1149 28.02 -7.18 -20.61
C SER A 1149 29.53 -7.22 -20.80
N ILE A 1150 30.21 -8.30 -20.42
CA ILE A 1150 31.68 -8.46 -20.56
C ILE A 1150 32.17 -8.18 -21.99
N PRO A 1151 31.49 -8.65 -23.06
CA PRO A 1151 31.81 -8.24 -24.43
C PRO A 1151 31.91 -6.73 -24.62
N LEU A 1152 30.94 -5.99 -24.09
CA LEU A 1152 30.87 -4.54 -24.24
C LEU A 1152 32.05 -3.86 -23.54
N TRP A 1153 32.41 -4.30 -22.33
CA TRP A 1153 33.54 -3.74 -21.58
C TRP A 1153 34.88 -3.99 -22.27
N LEU A 1154 35.07 -5.19 -22.83
CA LEU A 1154 36.29 -5.53 -23.57
C LEU A 1154 36.41 -4.73 -24.87
N GLU A 1155 35.31 -4.50 -25.60
CA GLU A 1155 35.30 -3.68 -26.82
C GLU A 1155 35.54 -2.20 -26.54
N LEU A 1156 34.90 -1.67 -25.50
CA LEU A 1156 35.12 -0.28 -25.07
C LEU A 1156 36.52 -0.08 -24.48
N GLY A 1157 37.22 -1.15 -24.08
CA GLY A 1157 38.54 -1.06 -23.45
C GLY A 1157 38.48 -0.71 -21.97
N ILE A 1158 37.34 -0.89 -21.31
CA ILE A 1158 37.18 -0.68 -19.87
C ILE A 1158 37.75 -1.90 -19.13
N SER A 1159 38.82 -1.68 -18.39
CA SER A 1159 39.46 -2.73 -17.58
C SER A 1159 38.98 -2.76 -16.13
N ASN A 1160 38.48 -1.66 -15.59
CA ASN A 1160 38.10 -1.52 -14.18
C ASN A 1160 36.58 -1.67 -14.00
N LEU A 1161 36.14 -2.76 -13.36
CA LEU A 1161 34.73 -3.04 -13.10
C LEU A 1161 34.49 -3.17 -11.60
N SER A 1162 33.47 -2.50 -11.09
CA SER A 1162 33.06 -2.56 -9.68
C SER A 1162 31.63 -3.07 -9.57
N MET A 1163 31.42 -4.10 -8.75
CA MET A 1163 30.14 -4.82 -8.68
C MET A 1163 29.86 -5.34 -7.26
N SER A 1164 28.67 -5.90 -7.03
CA SER A 1164 28.37 -6.52 -5.72
C SER A 1164 29.31 -7.70 -5.42
N PRO A 1165 29.66 -7.95 -4.13
CA PRO A 1165 30.55 -9.05 -3.75
C PRO A 1165 30.09 -10.42 -4.28
N GLN A 1166 28.79 -10.61 -4.44
CA GLN A 1166 28.19 -11.87 -4.92
C GLN A 1166 28.42 -12.12 -6.43
N SER A 1167 28.65 -11.07 -7.21
CA SER A 1167 28.81 -11.17 -8.67
C SER A 1167 30.26 -11.41 -9.07
N LEU A 1168 31.22 -11.04 -8.23
CA LEU A 1168 32.67 -11.12 -8.48
C LEU A 1168 33.12 -12.47 -9.05
N LEU A 1169 32.80 -13.57 -8.37
CA LEU A 1169 33.26 -14.90 -8.78
C LEU A 1169 32.61 -15.37 -10.09
N ARG A 1170 31.35 -14.97 -10.33
CA ARG A 1170 30.62 -15.33 -11.56
C ARG A 1170 31.19 -14.60 -12.77
N VAL A 1171 31.39 -13.29 -12.64
CA VAL A 1171 32.04 -12.47 -13.67
C VAL A 1171 33.47 -12.96 -13.88
N LYS A 1172 34.25 -13.19 -12.82
CA LYS A 1172 35.61 -13.75 -12.92
C LYS A 1172 35.65 -15.07 -13.67
N HIS A 1173 34.78 -16.02 -13.32
CA HIS A 1173 34.65 -17.27 -14.04
C HIS A 1173 34.33 -17.06 -15.52
N ARG A 1174 33.44 -16.12 -15.84
CA ARG A 1174 33.09 -15.78 -17.23
C ARG A 1174 34.29 -15.21 -17.98
N VAL A 1175 35.02 -14.27 -17.38
CA VAL A 1175 36.23 -13.67 -17.97
C VAL A 1175 37.27 -14.74 -18.29
N LEU A 1176 37.58 -15.63 -17.34
CA LEU A 1176 38.54 -16.73 -17.51
C LEU A 1176 38.16 -17.70 -18.63
N ASN A 1177 36.87 -17.82 -18.93
CA ASN A 1177 36.37 -18.69 -19.99
C ASN A 1177 36.18 -17.98 -21.34
N THR A 1178 36.41 -16.67 -21.40
CA THR A 1178 36.20 -15.82 -22.58
C THR A 1178 37.51 -15.51 -23.29
N THR A 1179 37.47 -15.43 -24.62
CA THR A 1179 38.55 -14.87 -25.45
C THR A 1179 38.16 -13.45 -25.85
N ALA A 1180 39.03 -12.47 -25.60
CA ALA A 1180 38.75 -11.06 -25.85
C ALA A 1180 38.47 -10.78 -27.32
N ALA A 1181 39.16 -11.43 -28.26
CA ALA A 1181 38.87 -11.27 -29.70
C ALA A 1181 37.41 -11.61 -30.06
N ALA A 1182 36.89 -12.74 -29.58
CA ALA A 1182 35.52 -13.17 -29.85
C ALA A 1182 34.48 -12.29 -29.13
N ALA A 1183 34.81 -11.83 -27.92
CA ALA A 1183 33.99 -10.90 -27.15
C ALA A 1183 33.86 -9.55 -27.88
N LYS A 1184 34.96 -9.01 -28.40
CA LYS A 1184 34.99 -7.76 -29.17
C LYS A 1184 34.14 -7.86 -30.44
N GLU A 1185 34.24 -8.96 -31.18
CA GLU A 1185 33.40 -9.22 -32.35
C GLU A 1185 31.89 -9.19 -31.99
N ALA A 1186 31.51 -9.88 -30.91
CA ALA A 1186 30.12 -9.88 -30.45
C ALA A 1186 29.62 -8.50 -30.01
N ALA A 1187 30.47 -7.73 -29.34
CA ALA A 1187 30.14 -6.37 -28.93
C ALA A 1187 30.08 -5.39 -30.10
N HIS A 1188 30.95 -5.55 -31.11
CA HIS A 1188 30.94 -4.73 -32.31
C HIS A 1188 29.58 -4.81 -33.01
N ASP A 1189 29.02 -6.02 -33.14
CA ASP A 1189 27.67 -6.23 -33.66
C ASP A 1189 26.63 -5.45 -32.84
N CYS A 1190 26.71 -5.52 -31.50
CA CYS A 1190 25.77 -4.85 -30.59
C CYS A 1190 25.68 -3.33 -30.83
N PHE A 1191 26.78 -2.67 -31.18
CA PHE A 1191 26.79 -1.24 -31.48
C PHE A 1191 26.14 -0.87 -32.83
N THR A 1192 25.87 -1.86 -33.69
CA THR A 1192 25.20 -1.67 -35.00
C THR A 1192 23.72 -2.01 -34.97
N LEU A 1193 23.27 -2.77 -33.97
CA LEU A 1193 21.89 -3.22 -33.80
C LEU A 1193 20.96 -2.06 -33.38
N ARG A 1194 19.66 -2.21 -33.67
CA ARG A 1194 18.66 -1.13 -33.55
C ARG A 1194 17.78 -1.24 -32.31
N THR A 1195 17.66 -2.40 -31.68
CA THR A 1195 16.76 -2.62 -30.54
C THR A 1195 17.48 -3.26 -29.36
N SER A 1196 16.99 -3.02 -28.14
CA SER A 1196 17.53 -3.65 -26.93
C SER A 1196 17.41 -5.18 -26.99
N ALA A 1197 16.31 -5.70 -27.55
CA ALA A 1197 16.07 -7.13 -27.68
C ALA A 1197 17.12 -7.82 -28.58
N ASP A 1198 17.43 -7.23 -29.74
CA ASP A 1198 18.46 -7.78 -30.64
C ASP A 1198 19.84 -7.80 -29.96
N ILE A 1199 20.17 -6.73 -29.23
CA ILE A 1199 21.43 -6.61 -28.49
C ILE A 1199 21.50 -7.66 -27.38
N GLU A 1200 20.46 -7.77 -26.56
CA GLU A 1200 20.40 -8.76 -25.49
C GLU A 1200 20.48 -10.18 -26.03
N GLN A 1201 19.79 -10.48 -27.14
CA GLN A 1201 19.87 -11.76 -27.82
C GLN A 1201 21.29 -12.03 -28.31
N ARG A 1202 21.96 -11.05 -28.93
CA ARG A 1202 23.35 -11.20 -29.42
C ARG A 1202 24.32 -11.50 -28.28
N LEU A 1203 24.19 -10.80 -27.16
CA LEU A 1203 24.99 -11.04 -25.94
C LEU A 1203 24.66 -12.39 -25.29
N GLN A 1204 23.39 -12.80 -25.30
CA GLN A 1204 22.97 -14.09 -24.78
C GLN A 1204 23.51 -15.25 -25.62
N VAL A 1205 23.45 -15.14 -26.96
CA VAL A 1205 24.04 -16.13 -27.89
C VAL A 1205 25.54 -16.28 -27.63
N PHE A 1206 26.25 -15.16 -27.44
CA PHE A 1206 27.66 -15.21 -27.06
C PHE A 1206 27.87 -15.93 -25.72
N ASN A 1207 27.06 -15.60 -24.71
CA ASN A 1207 27.16 -16.22 -23.39
C ASN A 1207 26.87 -17.72 -23.38
N ASP A 1208 25.88 -18.17 -24.16
CA ASP A 1208 25.53 -19.58 -24.30
C ASP A 1208 26.68 -20.34 -24.97
N SER A 1209 27.31 -19.76 -26.00
CA SER A 1209 28.43 -20.39 -26.73
C SER A 1209 29.67 -20.65 -25.85
N MET A 1210 29.84 -19.88 -24.78
CA MET A 1210 30.94 -20.00 -23.82
C MET A 1210 30.56 -20.83 -22.57
N GLY A 1211 29.31 -21.29 -22.45
CA GLY A 1211 28.73 -21.92 -21.27
C GLY A 1211 28.89 -23.44 -21.14
N SER A 1212 29.49 -24.13 -22.11
CA SER A 1212 29.63 -25.60 -22.13
C SER A 1212 31.08 -26.10 -22.01
N PRO A 1213 31.60 -26.33 -20.79
CA PRO A 1213 32.85 -27.07 -20.57
C PRO A 1213 32.70 -28.59 -20.73
N ASP A 1214 31.48 -29.14 -20.66
CA ASP A 1214 31.28 -30.60 -20.54
C ASP A 1214 31.25 -31.35 -21.89
N GLU A 1215 31.11 -30.68 -23.04
CA GLU A 1215 31.02 -31.37 -24.35
C GLU A 1215 32.36 -31.52 -25.09
N GLN A 1216 33.38 -30.72 -24.75
CA GLN A 1216 34.66 -30.77 -25.47
C GLN A 1216 35.70 -31.75 -24.90
N SER A 1217 35.41 -32.42 -23.78
CA SER A 1217 36.33 -33.41 -23.18
C SER A 1217 36.12 -34.86 -23.66
N GLY A 1218 35.16 -35.11 -24.56
CA GLY A 1218 34.80 -36.46 -25.01
C GLY A 1218 35.45 -36.97 -26.30
N SER A 1219 36.19 -36.17 -27.07
CA SER A 1219 36.62 -36.56 -28.43
C SER A 1219 38.11 -36.90 -28.61
N ASN A 1220 38.91 -36.95 -27.53
CA ASN A 1220 40.34 -37.32 -27.62
C ASN A 1220 40.76 -38.42 -26.61
N ALA A 1221 39.91 -39.43 -26.42
CA ALA A 1221 40.31 -40.67 -25.74
C ALA A 1221 39.56 -41.90 -26.28
N SER A 1222 39.64 -42.14 -27.60
CA SER A 1222 39.76 -43.46 -28.26
C SER A 1222 39.63 -43.31 -29.77
#